data_AF-A0ABC9B8E3-F1
#
_entry.id   AF-A0ABC9B8E3-F1
#
_cell.length_a   1.000
_cell.length_b   1.000
_cell.length_c   1.000
_cell.angle_alpha   90.00
_cell.angle_beta   90.00
_cell.angle_gamma   90.00
#
_symmetry.space_group_name_H-M   'P 1'
#
loop_
_entity.id
_entity.type
_entity.pdbx_description
1 polymer ?
#
loop_
_entity_poly.entity_id
_entity_poly.type
_entity_poly.pdbx_seq_one_letter_code
_entity_poly.pdbx_strand_id
1 'polypeptide(L)'
;MDNDAETFHMPYEELKEITEDFSDACLIGSGAFGKVYKGKDKDGHEIAVKILRQTLDLDGNAFTTEFNNLIKLKHPNIVRLVGFCSEDEEVIKEHNGRSIAATDMHRALCIEYLHNGSLQKHLYGYTLAYNMRSTKFIKKVQKKWRERLQTIQGYTSVEDDCQQVKKCVEIALKCIDEEKAKRPNIKSIIDQLVETEKHQNDTVTEDASGKVVDLNNYKGKFSLPSSHLSVSLGKLTMKITKEITNDFLSSLELGRSVFGTTYKGTFPEGSMIAVKRLHENSSVVQGKTFDTEVANLMALQHENIVKLVGFCHEVQKELVEHNGKYIIVDIMESYLCYEYVPKGTLDKYVYAPSAIDWDTRFKIIKGICQGIHFLHKELDGPLIHMNLVPSSIWLDDNWVPKIADFGLSRLIGQEQTRMNTINVIGQTGYMAPEYLYRGEISTMSDIYSLGMLILEITTGEKNCAVPEDRSARKFVDNEMLDTISTVDWNKRPSLVENISRVNARRQMKSVSTELLDVYPKELPFPFRPNMLISCSLQLTNRTEDSILVRLGTKSSKKYMAKMPICGVVPPRSTYTIIVTAREQEKQPPFNEEYFTLASSIVRGGNLRQETATNNQQPPQSEIQIISITKFSQVLSMDVHPTEPWIMTSHLGGDIFIWDNQAREIEVSFGGGTNIPVYDAKFIEREEWLVAGDGDGTICVYSYDTEQEVAKIEAHEGEITSLAVHPTSPLVLPVSDDHLIKLWAWDENGWECTRTFEGHSDKVTQVVFNTVWDISSSESKILLTDHQNELLCVQHYTSDNRHYLITGSSDKTAQIWDMETERCVQILKGHADCISSVYRHPELPVVITGSHDGTVRFKIRLL
;
A
#
# COMPACT_ATOMS: atom_id res chain seq x y z
N MET A 1 0.84 -48.42 -12.72
CA MET A 1 1.61 -49.46 -12.03
C MET A 1 1.47 -49.17 -10.56
N ASP A 2 1.02 -50.16 -9.81
CA ASP A 2 0.80 -50.02 -8.38
C ASP A 2 2.14 -50.01 -7.65
N ASN A 3 2.21 -49.18 -6.61
CA ASN A 3 3.14 -49.33 -5.50
C ASN A 3 2.43 -48.67 -4.31
N ASP A 4 1.81 -49.50 -3.46
CA ASP A 4 1.36 -49.05 -2.14
C ASP A 4 2.60 -48.79 -1.29
N ALA A 5 3.15 -47.58 -1.41
CA ALA A 5 4.15 -47.07 -0.49
C ALA A 5 3.49 -46.90 0.89
N GLU A 6 3.69 -47.89 1.76
CA GLU A 6 3.38 -47.78 3.18
C GLU A 6 4.15 -46.57 3.77
N THR A 7 3.55 -45.87 4.74
CA THR A 7 4.23 -44.75 5.40
C THR A 7 5.21 -45.32 6.43
N PHE A 8 6.46 -45.51 6.02
CA PHE A 8 7.48 -46.16 6.84
C PHE A 8 7.97 -45.26 7.99
N HIS A 9 8.37 -45.92 9.09
CA HIS A 9 9.19 -45.28 10.11
C HIS A 9 10.63 -45.20 9.61
N MET A 10 11.25 -44.03 9.73
CA MET A 10 12.64 -43.76 9.37
C MET A 10 13.42 -43.45 10.65
N PRO A 11 14.44 -44.24 11.01
CA PRO A 11 15.27 -43.99 12.19
C PRO A 11 15.98 -42.64 12.15
N TYR A 12 16.25 -42.05 13.30
CA TYR A 12 16.89 -40.74 13.40
C TYR A 12 18.30 -40.71 12.79
N GLU A 13 19.05 -41.81 12.90
CA GLU A 13 20.38 -41.94 12.29
C GLU A 13 20.31 -41.97 10.75
N GLU A 14 19.30 -42.62 10.19
CA GLU A 14 19.04 -42.58 8.74
C GLU A 14 18.66 -41.15 8.30
N LEU A 15 17.92 -40.40 9.12
CA LEU A 15 17.62 -39.00 8.84
C LEU A 15 18.87 -38.10 8.86
N LYS A 16 19.88 -38.39 9.70
CA LYS A 16 21.19 -37.72 9.62
C LYS A 16 21.90 -38.04 8.31
N GLU A 17 22.03 -39.33 7.97
CA GLU A 17 22.73 -39.77 6.75
C GLU A 17 22.19 -39.07 5.50
N ILE A 18 20.87 -39.03 5.31
CA ILE A 18 20.25 -38.44 4.12
C ILE A 18 20.25 -36.91 4.09
N THR A 19 20.57 -36.23 5.20
CA THR A 19 20.61 -34.75 5.32
C THR A 19 22.00 -34.19 5.62
N GLU A 20 23.05 -35.01 5.48
CA GLU A 20 24.43 -34.65 5.78
C GLU A 20 24.61 -34.16 7.24
N ASP A 21 24.09 -34.93 8.21
CA ASP A 21 24.00 -34.59 9.64
C ASP A 21 23.24 -33.27 9.89
N PHE A 22 22.12 -33.11 9.20
CA PHE A 22 21.26 -31.92 9.23
C PHE A 22 22.02 -30.62 8.92
N SER A 23 22.87 -30.66 7.89
CA SER A 23 23.72 -29.52 7.51
C SER A 23 22.90 -28.29 7.08
N ASP A 24 23.45 -27.09 7.30
CA ASP A 24 22.83 -25.86 6.81
C ASP A 24 22.86 -25.77 5.26
N ALA A 25 23.68 -26.57 4.57
CA ALA A 25 23.63 -26.72 3.11
C ALA A 25 22.37 -27.48 2.64
N CYS A 26 21.87 -28.40 3.47
CA CYS A 26 20.59 -29.08 3.28
C CYS A 26 19.38 -28.27 3.77
N LEU A 27 19.54 -27.16 4.49
CA LEU A 27 18.43 -26.42 5.08
C LEU A 27 17.59 -25.68 4.02
N ILE A 28 16.34 -26.10 3.81
CA ILE A 28 15.41 -25.50 2.83
C ILE A 28 14.31 -24.63 3.45
N GLY A 29 14.19 -24.60 4.78
CA GLY A 29 13.30 -23.66 5.47
C GLY A 29 13.27 -23.84 6.98
N SER A 30 12.65 -22.89 7.67
CA SER A 30 12.39 -22.96 9.11
C SER A 30 11.10 -22.21 9.45
N GLY A 31 10.39 -22.65 10.48
CA GLY A 31 9.18 -22.00 10.97
C GLY A 31 8.96 -22.27 12.46
N ALA A 32 7.85 -21.78 13.01
CA ALA A 32 7.55 -21.85 14.45
C ALA A 32 7.68 -23.27 15.05
N PHE A 33 7.34 -24.30 14.27
CA PHE A 33 7.34 -25.70 14.71
C PHE A 33 8.64 -26.47 14.42
N GLY A 34 9.65 -25.89 13.75
CA GLY A 34 10.91 -26.60 13.47
C GLY A 34 11.66 -26.18 12.19
N LYS A 35 12.71 -26.93 11.86
CA LYS A 35 13.55 -26.79 10.64
C LYS A 35 13.12 -27.82 9.59
N VAL A 36 13.27 -27.47 8.31
CA VAL A 36 13.02 -28.36 7.16
C VAL A 36 14.28 -28.49 6.32
N TYR A 37 14.78 -29.71 6.19
CA TYR A 37 15.97 -30.06 5.44
C TYR A 37 15.59 -30.81 4.15
N LYS A 38 16.41 -30.67 3.11
CA LYS A 38 16.37 -31.51 1.92
C LYS A 38 17.26 -32.73 2.17
N GLY A 39 16.73 -33.91 1.87
CA GLY A 39 17.51 -35.14 1.82
C GLY A 39 17.21 -35.96 0.57
N LYS A 40 17.93 -37.06 0.42
CA LYS A 40 17.69 -38.07 -0.62
C LYS A 40 17.51 -39.43 0.00
N ASP A 41 16.43 -40.13 -0.32
CA ASP A 41 16.22 -41.49 0.16
C ASP A 41 17.18 -42.49 -0.50
N LYS A 42 17.15 -43.75 -0.03
CA LYS A 42 18.03 -44.83 -0.50
C LYS A 42 17.86 -45.19 -1.98
N ASP A 43 16.73 -44.82 -2.59
CA ASP A 43 16.44 -44.98 -4.02
C ASP A 43 16.81 -43.71 -4.83
N GLY A 44 17.22 -42.64 -4.15
CA GLY A 44 17.69 -41.38 -4.74
C GLY A 44 16.63 -40.29 -4.91
N HIS A 45 15.39 -40.49 -4.43
CA HIS A 45 14.34 -39.48 -4.52
C HIS A 45 14.58 -38.33 -3.55
N GLU A 46 14.28 -37.11 -3.99
CA GLU A 46 14.39 -35.93 -3.12
C GLU A 46 13.20 -35.84 -2.16
N ILE A 47 13.48 -35.70 -0.86
CA ILE A 47 12.47 -35.57 0.19
C ILE A 47 12.77 -34.37 1.11
N ALA A 48 11.73 -33.86 1.77
CA ALA A 48 11.81 -32.78 2.74
C ALA A 48 11.61 -33.31 4.16
N VAL A 49 12.67 -33.30 4.97
CA VAL A 49 12.73 -33.77 6.35
C VAL A 49 12.45 -32.60 7.30
N LYS A 50 11.22 -32.52 7.82
CA LYS A 50 10.80 -31.54 8.83
C LYS A 50 11.13 -32.07 10.22
N ILE A 51 12.24 -31.66 10.82
CA ILE A 51 12.53 -31.89 12.24
C ILE A 51 11.65 -30.94 13.05
N LEU A 52 10.89 -31.46 14.01
CA LEU A 52 10.11 -30.63 14.91
C LEU A 52 10.96 -30.18 16.10
N ARG A 53 10.74 -28.95 16.54
CA ARG A 53 11.49 -28.35 17.65
C ARG A 53 11.00 -28.94 18.98
N GLN A 54 11.91 -29.21 19.92
CA GLN A 54 11.53 -29.41 21.32
C GLN A 54 11.09 -28.05 21.89
N THR A 55 9.79 -27.77 21.80
CA THR A 55 9.10 -26.72 22.57
C THR A 55 8.53 -27.32 23.85
N LEU A 56 8.25 -26.48 24.85
CA LEU A 56 7.52 -26.86 26.07
C LEU A 56 5.99 -27.03 25.80
N ASP A 57 5.62 -27.56 24.64
CA ASP A 57 4.24 -27.89 24.28
C ASP A 57 3.81 -29.21 24.96
N LEU A 58 3.23 -29.07 26.15
CA LEU A 58 3.08 -30.07 27.24
C LEU A 58 2.46 -31.45 26.91
N ASP A 59 2.04 -31.73 25.69
CA ASP A 59 1.38 -33.00 25.28
C ASP A 59 2.03 -33.69 24.06
N GLY A 60 2.99 -33.07 23.36
CA GLY A 60 3.46 -33.58 22.05
C GLY A 60 2.38 -33.59 20.94
N ASN A 61 1.23 -32.95 21.19
CA ASN A 61 0.05 -32.96 20.32
C ASN A 61 0.30 -32.41 18.92
N ALA A 62 1.29 -31.53 18.71
CA ALA A 62 1.60 -30.95 17.40
C ALA A 62 2.05 -32.01 16.37
N PHE A 63 3.07 -32.81 16.72
CA PHE A 63 3.54 -33.94 15.90
C PHE A 63 2.40 -34.92 15.64
N THR A 64 1.75 -35.36 16.72
CA THR A 64 0.69 -36.37 16.68
C THR A 64 -0.47 -35.92 15.80
N THR A 65 -0.85 -34.64 15.82
CA THR A 65 -1.94 -34.07 15.00
C THR A 65 -1.54 -33.92 13.54
N GLU A 66 -0.36 -33.37 13.24
CA GLU A 66 0.10 -33.18 11.85
C GLU A 66 0.29 -34.54 11.15
N PHE A 67 0.92 -35.50 11.84
CA PHE A 67 1.04 -36.88 11.40
C PHE A 67 -0.32 -37.53 11.13
N ASN A 68 -1.23 -37.49 12.12
CA ASN A 68 -2.57 -38.10 12.01
C ASN A 68 -3.44 -37.48 10.93
N ASN A 69 -3.17 -36.25 10.51
CA ASN A 69 -3.88 -35.60 9.42
C ASN A 69 -3.27 -35.99 8.06
N LEU A 70 -1.95 -35.87 7.90
CA LEU A 70 -1.27 -36.18 6.65
C LEU A 70 -1.42 -37.65 6.23
N ILE A 71 -1.32 -38.60 7.17
CA ILE A 71 -1.49 -40.04 6.87
C ILE A 71 -2.90 -40.42 6.39
N LYS A 72 -3.92 -39.60 6.70
CA LYS A 72 -5.33 -39.82 6.31
C LYS A 72 -5.70 -39.15 4.99
N LEU A 73 -4.86 -38.24 4.47
CA LEU A 73 -5.20 -37.34 3.35
C LEU A 73 -4.47 -37.71 2.05
N LYS A 74 -4.85 -38.84 1.44
CA LYS A 74 -4.39 -39.22 0.09
C LYS A 74 -5.16 -38.41 -0.99
N HIS A 75 -4.56 -37.32 -1.50
CA HIS A 75 -5.12 -36.51 -2.59
C HIS A 75 -4.00 -35.91 -3.47
N PRO A 76 -4.11 -35.84 -4.82
CA PRO A 76 -3.05 -35.35 -5.73
C PRO A 76 -2.72 -33.84 -5.63
N ASN A 77 -3.22 -33.13 -4.59
CA ASN A 77 -2.93 -31.73 -4.32
C ASN A 77 -2.66 -31.47 -2.82
N ILE A 78 -2.38 -32.52 -2.05
CA ILE A 78 -1.94 -32.46 -0.65
C ILE A 78 -0.56 -33.13 -0.61
N VAL A 79 0.42 -32.50 0.05
CA VAL A 79 1.78 -33.04 0.14
C VAL A 79 1.78 -34.44 0.76
N ARG A 80 2.31 -35.41 0.03
CA ARG A 80 2.40 -36.80 0.47
C ARG A 80 3.42 -36.94 1.60
N LEU A 81 2.97 -37.53 2.70
CA LEU A 81 3.85 -38.04 3.75
C LEU A 81 4.56 -39.30 3.23
N VAL A 82 5.89 -39.28 3.24
CA VAL A 82 6.77 -40.37 2.80
C VAL A 82 7.14 -41.25 3.99
N GLY A 83 7.47 -40.64 5.13
CA GLY A 83 7.84 -41.36 6.36
C GLY A 83 7.89 -40.45 7.58
N PHE A 84 8.25 -41.00 8.73
CA PHE A 84 8.31 -40.28 10.01
C PHE A 84 9.35 -40.88 10.97
N CYS A 85 9.90 -40.05 11.86
CA CYS A 85 10.73 -40.47 12.98
C CYS A 85 10.00 -40.18 14.30
N SER A 86 10.00 -41.15 15.20
CA SER A 86 9.46 -41.01 16.57
C SER A 86 10.21 -41.94 17.52
N GLU A 87 11.44 -41.57 17.86
CA GLU A 87 12.35 -42.36 18.69
C GLU A 87 12.64 -41.66 20.02
N ASP A 88 12.77 -42.45 21.09
CA ASP A 88 13.03 -42.00 22.46
C ASP A 88 14.22 -42.78 23.02
N GLU A 89 15.30 -42.10 23.42
CA GLU A 89 16.54 -42.74 23.90
C GLU A 89 16.73 -42.51 25.41
N GLU A 90 16.86 -43.59 26.20
CA GLU A 90 17.18 -43.48 27.63
C GLU A 90 18.67 -43.25 27.86
N VAL A 91 19.03 -42.03 28.29
CA VAL A 91 20.41 -41.63 28.56
C VAL A 91 20.62 -41.46 30.06
N ILE A 92 21.46 -42.31 30.64
CA ILE A 92 21.84 -42.22 32.07
C ILE A 92 22.89 -41.12 32.23
N LYS A 93 22.60 -40.12 33.08
CA LYS A 93 23.50 -38.99 33.38
C LYS A 93 23.68 -38.86 34.90
N GLU A 94 24.90 -38.58 35.36
CA GLU A 94 25.13 -38.29 36.79
C GLU A 94 24.73 -36.85 37.13
N HIS A 95 24.01 -36.69 38.23
CA HIS A 95 23.67 -35.39 38.81
C HIS A 95 23.75 -35.49 40.34
N ASN A 96 24.49 -34.58 40.98
CA ASN A 96 24.70 -34.53 42.44
C ASN A 96 25.09 -35.89 43.08
N GLY A 97 25.95 -36.67 42.40
CA GLY A 97 26.44 -37.97 42.89
C GLY A 97 25.42 -39.11 42.80
N ARG A 98 24.38 -38.99 41.96
CA ARG A 98 23.46 -40.07 41.61
C ARG A 98 23.28 -40.15 40.10
N SER A 99 23.26 -41.37 39.56
CA SER A 99 22.89 -41.63 38.18
C SER A 99 21.37 -41.51 38.02
N ILE A 100 20.91 -40.67 37.09
CA ILE A 100 19.49 -40.46 36.76
C ILE A 100 19.28 -40.87 35.30
N ALA A 101 18.24 -41.67 35.04
CA ALA A 101 17.80 -41.95 33.68
C ALA A 101 16.98 -40.75 33.16
N ALA A 102 17.46 -40.12 32.10
CA ALA A 102 16.73 -39.13 31.31
C ALA A 102 16.31 -39.76 29.98
N THR A 103 15.37 -39.13 29.27
CA THR A 103 14.93 -39.58 27.94
C THR A 103 15.12 -38.42 26.96
N ASP A 104 15.91 -38.62 25.90
CA ASP A 104 15.94 -37.72 24.75
C ASP A 104 14.87 -38.15 23.74
N MET A 105 14.34 -37.22 22.94
CA MET A 105 13.19 -37.45 22.07
C MET A 105 13.38 -36.83 20.69
N HIS A 106 13.37 -37.68 19.66
CA HIS A 106 13.58 -37.29 18.26
C HIS A 106 12.25 -37.43 17.48
N ARG A 107 11.82 -36.33 16.84
CA ARG A 107 10.54 -36.23 16.12
C ARG A 107 10.71 -35.53 14.78
N ALA A 108 10.39 -36.22 13.69
CA ALA A 108 10.45 -35.64 12.34
C ALA A 108 9.37 -36.19 11.40
N LEU A 109 8.96 -35.39 10.42
CA LEU A 109 8.05 -35.76 9.34
C LEU A 109 8.76 -35.62 7.99
N CYS A 110 8.78 -36.69 7.20
CA CYS A 110 9.40 -36.70 5.88
C CYS A 110 8.29 -36.61 4.82
N ILE A 111 8.24 -35.52 4.06
CA ILE A 111 7.26 -35.28 2.99
C ILE A 111 7.95 -35.19 1.63
N GLU A 112 7.20 -35.32 0.54
CA GLU A 112 7.76 -35.24 -0.81
C GLU A 112 8.33 -33.84 -1.14
N TYR A 113 9.46 -33.79 -1.85
CA TYR A 113 10.11 -32.52 -2.19
C TYR A 113 9.47 -31.86 -3.42
N LEU A 114 8.68 -30.81 -3.19
CA LEU A 114 8.13 -29.97 -4.26
C LEU A 114 9.22 -29.03 -4.79
N HIS A 115 9.70 -29.30 -6.00
CA HIS A 115 10.87 -28.64 -6.60
C HIS A 115 10.71 -27.12 -6.78
N ASN A 116 9.47 -26.65 -6.98
CA ASN A 116 9.15 -25.21 -7.08
C ASN A 116 8.83 -24.56 -5.71
N GLY A 117 8.90 -25.31 -4.60
CA GLY A 117 8.63 -24.81 -3.26
C GLY A 117 7.21 -24.24 -3.07
N SER A 118 7.09 -23.18 -2.27
CA SER A 118 5.80 -22.54 -1.99
C SER A 118 5.24 -21.78 -3.20
N LEU A 119 3.96 -22.06 -3.51
CA LEU A 119 3.17 -21.34 -4.52
C LEU A 119 3.11 -19.82 -4.25
N GLN A 120 3.27 -19.38 -3.00
CA GLN A 120 3.34 -17.96 -2.65
C GLN A 120 4.49 -17.22 -3.35
N LYS A 121 5.62 -17.91 -3.62
CA LYS A 121 6.75 -17.34 -4.39
C LYS A 121 6.46 -17.18 -5.90
N HIS A 122 5.35 -17.74 -6.38
CA HIS A 122 5.04 -17.85 -7.81
C HIS A 122 3.76 -17.09 -8.23
N LEU A 123 2.96 -16.58 -7.28
CA LEU A 123 1.67 -15.93 -7.57
C LEU A 123 1.71 -14.38 -7.64
N TYR A 124 2.79 -13.73 -7.21
CA TYR A 124 2.86 -12.27 -7.09
C TYR A 124 3.90 -11.68 -8.04
N GLY A 125 3.45 -11.40 -9.27
CA GLY A 125 4.27 -10.90 -10.38
C GLY A 125 3.58 -9.88 -11.28
N TYR A 126 2.72 -9.01 -10.72
CA TYR A 126 2.19 -7.84 -11.42
C TYR A 126 2.17 -6.61 -10.51
N THR A 127 2.70 -5.50 -11.05
CA THR A 127 2.74 -4.15 -10.47
C THR A 127 2.13 -3.21 -11.50
N LEU A 128 1.31 -2.25 -11.08
CA LEU A 128 0.92 -1.07 -11.87
C LEU A 128 0.23 -0.02 -10.98
N ALA A 129 0.21 1.23 -11.47
CA ALA A 129 -0.52 2.39 -10.92
C ALA A 129 -0.21 2.83 -9.46
N TYR A 130 0.92 3.53 -9.26
CA TYR A 130 1.09 4.43 -8.11
C TYR A 130 2.10 5.56 -8.38
N ASN A 131 1.65 6.67 -8.96
CA ASN A 131 2.45 7.92 -9.09
C ASN A 131 1.69 9.18 -8.63
N MET A 132 0.40 9.06 -8.30
CA MET A 132 -0.58 10.17 -8.31
C MET A 132 -1.04 10.63 -6.92
N ARG A 133 -0.35 10.24 -5.83
CA ARG A 133 -0.81 10.45 -4.44
C ARG A 133 0.21 11.15 -3.53
N SER A 134 1.22 11.77 -4.12
CA SER A 134 2.27 12.49 -3.38
C SER A 134 1.87 13.94 -3.05
N THR A 135 1.32 14.67 -4.03
CA THR A 135 1.08 16.13 -3.95
C THR A 135 0.05 16.50 -2.89
N LYS A 136 -1.15 15.89 -2.90
CA LYS A 136 -2.23 16.17 -1.91
C LYS A 136 -1.78 15.91 -0.47
N PHE A 137 -0.97 14.88 -0.24
CA PHE A 137 -0.36 14.57 1.07
C PHE A 137 0.72 15.58 1.47
N ILE A 138 1.65 15.93 0.58
CA ILE A 138 2.65 17.00 0.81
C ILE A 138 1.95 18.31 1.20
N LYS A 139 0.94 18.73 0.42
CA LYS A 139 0.16 19.96 0.62
C LYS A 139 -0.57 19.93 1.99
N LYS A 140 -1.16 18.79 2.39
CA LYS A 140 -1.77 18.59 3.73
C LYS A 140 -0.76 18.73 4.88
N VAL A 141 0.38 18.03 4.82
CA VAL A 141 1.41 18.09 5.88
C VAL A 141 2.03 19.48 5.98
N GLN A 142 2.28 20.14 4.84
CA GLN A 142 2.80 21.52 4.83
C GLN A 142 1.81 22.51 5.46
N LYS A 143 0.51 22.40 5.15
CA LYS A 143 -0.55 23.22 5.78
C LYS A 143 -0.59 23.03 7.30
N LYS A 144 -0.58 21.77 7.78
CA LYS A 144 -0.56 21.43 9.21
C LYS A 144 0.62 22.06 9.95
N TRP A 145 1.81 22.10 9.33
CA TRP A 145 2.97 22.79 9.89
C TRP A 145 2.87 24.30 9.82
N ARG A 146 2.40 24.87 8.71
CA ARG A 146 2.18 26.32 8.55
C ARG A 146 1.28 26.87 9.64
N GLU A 147 0.13 26.23 9.85
CA GLU A 147 -0.82 26.57 10.92
C GLU A 147 -0.15 26.45 12.31
N ARG A 148 0.55 25.34 12.59
CA ARG A 148 1.25 25.13 13.86
C ARG A 148 2.29 26.24 14.13
N LEU A 149 3.14 26.56 13.17
CA LEU A 149 4.20 27.58 13.33
C LEU A 149 3.63 28.99 13.47
N GLN A 150 2.54 29.32 12.76
CA GLN A 150 1.86 30.61 12.88
C GLN A 150 1.23 30.86 14.26
N THR A 151 0.91 29.82 15.04
CA THR A 151 0.47 29.99 16.44
C THR A 151 1.59 30.38 17.41
N ILE A 152 2.86 30.25 17.01
CA ILE A 152 4.02 30.56 17.86
C ILE A 152 4.32 32.06 17.76
N GLN A 153 4.00 32.81 18.83
CA GLN A 153 4.17 34.26 18.88
C GLN A 153 5.63 34.67 18.67
N GLY A 154 5.91 35.35 17.54
CA GLY A 154 7.25 35.84 17.19
C GLY A 154 8.07 34.90 16.30
N TYR A 155 7.49 33.81 15.78
CA TYR A 155 8.20 32.89 14.87
C TYR A 155 8.39 33.51 13.48
N THR A 156 9.64 33.63 13.01
CA THR A 156 9.97 34.37 11.77
C THR A 156 10.20 33.50 10.54
N SER A 157 10.61 32.23 10.70
CA SER A 157 11.03 31.35 9.59
C SER A 157 9.92 30.41 9.07
N VAL A 158 8.65 30.81 9.20
CA VAL A 158 7.49 29.95 8.82
C VAL A 158 7.63 29.38 7.41
N GLU A 159 8.08 30.18 6.44
CA GLU A 159 8.21 29.75 5.04
C GLU A 159 9.39 28.79 4.84
N ASP A 160 10.58 29.14 5.36
CA ASP A 160 11.78 28.29 5.31
C ASP A 160 11.48 26.89 5.86
N ASP A 161 10.80 26.84 7.02
CA ASP A 161 10.46 25.62 7.71
C ASP A 161 9.35 24.83 7.00
N CYS A 162 8.35 25.50 6.43
CA CYS A 162 7.36 24.85 5.57
C CYS A 162 8.00 24.27 4.30
N GLN A 163 9.05 24.87 3.76
CA GLN A 163 9.78 24.36 2.60
C GLN A 163 10.72 23.20 2.97
N GLN A 164 11.36 23.25 4.15
CA GLN A 164 12.09 22.10 4.71
C GLN A 164 11.17 20.90 4.98
N VAL A 165 9.99 21.13 5.57
CA VAL A 165 8.94 20.11 5.76
C VAL A 165 8.57 19.46 4.42
N LYS A 166 8.27 20.28 3.40
CA LYS A 166 7.94 19.81 2.04
C LYS A 166 9.05 18.93 1.47
N LYS A 167 10.31 19.39 1.46
CA LYS A 167 11.45 18.61 0.96
C LYS A 167 11.64 17.29 1.75
N CYS A 168 11.48 17.30 3.08
CA CYS A 168 11.56 16.08 3.88
C CYS A 168 10.50 15.05 3.50
N VAL A 169 9.26 15.48 3.24
CA VAL A 169 8.18 14.59 2.76
C VAL A 169 8.45 14.10 1.33
N GLU A 170 8.90 14.96 0.41
CA GLU A 170 9.31 14.55 -0.95
C GLU A 170 10.42 13.50 -0.95
N ILE A 171 11.45 13.69 -0.11
CA ILE A 171 12.55 12.72 0.09
C ILE A 171 11.98 11.41 0.63
N ALA A 172 11.13 11.47 1.67
CA ALA A 172 10.55 10.30 2.30
C ALA A 172 9.68 9.48 1.34
N LEU A 173 8.86 10.13 0.52
CA LEU A 173 8.03 9.49 -0.51
C LEU A 173 8.90 8.80 -1.58
N LYS A 174 9.99 9.43 -2.04
CA LYS A 174 10.98 8.80 -2.94
C LYS A 174 11.69 7.60 -2.28
N CYS A 175 11.86 7.62 -0.96
CA CYS A 175 12.48 6.51 -0.22
C CYS A 175 11.58 5.28 -0.10
N ILE A 176 10.24 5.45 -0.10
CA ILE A 176 9.28 4.34 0.06
C ILE A 176 8.74 3.77 -1.26
N ASP A 177 9.35 4.08 -2.40
CA ASP A 177 8.98 3.52 -3.71
C ASP A 177 9.04 1.97 -3.69
N GLU A 178 8.08 1.30 -4.33
CA GLU A 178 8.07 -0.17 -4.42
C GLU A 178 9.25 -0.71 -5.25
N GLU A 179 9.66 0.05 -6.27
CA GLU A 179 10.85 -0.23 -7.06
C GLU A 179 12.08 0.30 -6.33
N LYS A 180 12.79 -0.59 -5.64
CA LYS A 180 14.07 -0.29 -4.96
C LYS A 180 15.14 0.41 -5.83
N ALA A 181 14.98 0.42 -7.16
CA ALA A 181 15.86 1.08 -8.11
C ALA A 181 15.57 2.58 -8.29
N LYS A 182 14.34 3.03 -7.97
CA LYS A 182 13.95 4.46 -7.97
C LYS A 182 14.30 5.16 -6.66
N ARG A 183 14.46 4.40 -5.56
CA ARG A 183 14.83 4.93 -4.24
C ARG A 183 16.19 5.65 -4.30
N PRO A 184 16.33 6.85 -3.71
CA PRO A 184 17.61 7.55 -3.64
C PRO A 184 18.59 6.80 -2.74
N ASN A 185 19.88 6.90 -3.04
CA ASN A 185 20.91 6.39 -2.14
C ASN A 185 21.11 7.34 -0.94
N ILE A 186 21.61 6.83 0.19
CA ILE A 186 21.73 7.60 1.43
C ILE A 186 22.57 8.88 1.31
N LYS A 187 23.59 8.92 0.43
CA LYS A 187 24.35 10.16 0.19
C LYS A 187 23.49 11.21 -0.53
N SER A 188 22.76 10.82 -1.57
CA SER A 188 21.82 11.71 -2.26
C SER A 188 20.68 12.22 -1.36
N ILE A 189 20.30 11.46 -0.32
CA ILE A 189 19.38 11.94 0.73
C ILE A 189 20.04 13.03 1.58
N ILE A 190 21.26 12.79 2.07
CA ILE A 190 22.01 13.79 2.88
C ILE A 190 22.25 15.07 2.08
N ASP A 191 22.68 14.95 0.82
CA ASP A 191 22.97 16.11 -0.04
C ASP A 191 21.70 16.97 -0.21
N GLN A 192 20.54 16.36 -0.51
CA GLN A 192 19.24 17.05 -0.59
C GLN A 192 18.73 17.65 0.75
N LEU A 193 19.23 17.17 1.90
CA LEU A 193 18.93 17.73 3.24
C LEU A 193 19.91 18.83 3.65
N VAL A 194 21.06 18.96 2.98
CA VAL A 194 22.00 20.09 3.15
C VAL A 194 21.58 21.26 2.26
N GLU A 195 21.07 20.98 1.04
CA GLU A 195 20.48 21.97 0.12
C GLU A 195 19.38 22.84 0.75
N THR A 196 18.70 22.37 1.80
CA THR A 196 17.60 23.12 2.46
C THR A 196 17.98 23.74 3.80
N GLU A 197 19.27 23.76 4.17
CA GLU A 197 19.68 24.48 5.38
C GLU A 197 19.56 25.99 5.21
N LYS A 198 19.00 26.66 6.23
CA LYS A 198 18.93 28.12 6.31
C LYS A 198 20.36 28.67 6.27
N HIS A 199 20.80 29.22 5.14
CA HIS A 199 22.07 29.94 5.05
C HIS A 199 22.08 31.05 6.10
N GLN A 200 22.93 30.93 7.12
CA GLN A 200 23.17 32.05 8.03
C GLN A 200 23.82 33.17 7.21
N ASN A 201 23.16 34.33 7.15
CA ASN A 201 23.69 35.49 6.44
C ASN A 201 25.13 35.79 6.92
N ASP A 202 26.07 35.82 5.97
CA ASP A 202 27.47 36.17 6.19
C ASP A 202 27.61 37.62 6.67
N THR A 203 27.35 37.82 7.96
CA THR A 203 27.65 39.06 8.68
C THR A 203 29.14 39.07 8.99
N VAL A 204 29.91 39.34 7.93
CA VAL A 204 31.36 39.54 7.96
C VAL A 204 31.68 40.58 9.05
N THR A 205 32.14 40.06 10.18
CA THR A 205 32.66 40.85 11.30
C THR A 205 34.16 40.69 11.28
N GLU A 206 34.83 41.62 10.60
CA GLU A 206 36.29 41.66 10.53
C GLU A 206 36.87 41.79 11.95
N ASP A 207 37.65 40.79 12.38
CA ASP A 207 38.56 41.01 13.49
C ASP A 207 39.75 41.87 13.04
N ALA A 208 40.37 42.56 14.00
CA ALA A 208 41.44 43.52 13.74
C ALA A 208 42.79 42.88 13.31
N SER A 209 42.80 41.63 12.85
CA SER A 209 43.99 40.93 12.33
C SER A 209 43.96 40.66 10.82
N GLY A 210 42.82 40.87 10.14
CA GLY A 210 42.74 40.92 8.67
C GLY A 210 43.08 39.59 7.97
N LYS A 211 42.64 38.46 8.53
CA LYS A 211 42.97 37.12 8.01
C LYS A 211 41.72 36.34 7.59
N VAL A 212 41.54 36.17 6.28
CA VAL A 212 40.47 35.35 5.70
C VAL A 212 40.58 33.89 6.17
N VAL A 213 39.46 33.31 6.59
CA VAL A 213 39.33 31.90 6.97
C VAL A 213 38.31 31.24 6.04
N ASP A 214 38.75 30.24 5.28
CA ASP A 214 37.88 29.43 4.43
C ASP A 214 37.11 28.41 5.29
N LEU A 215 35.77 28.49 5.25
CA LEU A 215 34.86 27.69 6.08
C LEU A 215 34.38 26.39 5.40
N ASN A 216 34.82 26.09 4.17
CA ASN A 216 34.47 24.86 3.44
C ASN A 216 35.10 23.56 4.02
N ASN A 217 35.51 23.58 5.29
CA ASN A 217 36.22 22.48 5.94
C ASN A 217 35.61 22.14 7.32
N TYR A 218 34.28 22.09 7.38
CA TYR A 218 33.48 21.71 8.54
C TYR A 218 33.58 20.21 8.89
N LYS A 219 34.81 19.72 9.13
CA LYS A 219 35.01 18.54 9.97
C LYS A 219 34.64 18.92 11.40
N GLY A 220 33.39 18.61 11.78
CA GLY A 220 32.78 18.98 13.06
C GLY A 220 33.62 18.57 14.26
N LYS A 221 34.47 19.47 14.75
CA LYS A 221 35.39 19.22 15.86
C LYS A 221 34.74 19.58 17.20
N PHE A 222 33.59 18.98 17.48
CA PHE A 222 32.91 19.15 18.75
C PHE A 222 33.80 18.67 19.91
N SER A 223 34.03 19.55 20.88
CA SER A 223 34.84 19.26 22.06
C SER A 223 34.00 18.51 23.10
N LEU A 224 34.36 17.25 23.36
CA LEU A 224 33.68 16.35 24.30
C LEU A 224 33.66 16.86 25.75
N PRO A 225 32.47 17.13 26.34
CA PRO A 225 32.30 17.11 27.79
C PRO A 225 32.42 15.64 28.25
N SER A 226 33.54 15.29 28.89
CA SER A 226 33.88 13.89 29.14
C SER A 226 33.32 13.36 30.46
N SER A 227 32.13 12.76 30.43
CA SER A 227 31.66 11.88 31.53
C SER A 227 30.55 10.91 31.10
N HIS A 228 30.92 9.72 30.60
CA HIS A 228 30.26 8.40 30.76
C HIS A 228 31.16 7.33 30.05
N LEU A 229 30.95 6.03 30.29
CA LEU A 229 31.94 4.95 30.07
C LEU A 229 32.76 5.02 28.76
N SER A 230 34.01 5.45 28.89
CA SER A 230 35.03 5.31 27.84
C SER A 230 35.45 3.84 27.64
N VAL A 231 35.48 3.07 28.73
CA VAL A 231 35.91 1.67 28.78
C VAL A 231 34.91 0.73 28.08
N SER A 232 35.44 -0.19 27.27
CA SER A 232 34.71 -1.38 26.80
C SER A 232 34.77 -2.47 27.88
N LEU A 233 33.60 -2.93 28.33
CA LEU A 233 33.44 -3.94 29.38
C LEU A 233 33.63 -5.38 28.86
N GLY A 234 33.54 -5.59 27.54
CA GLY A 234 33.69 -6.91 26.93
C GLY A 234 32.60 -7.90 27.35
N LYS A 235 33.01 -9.14 27.67
CA LYS A 235 32.10 -10.21 28.10
C LYS A 235 31.85 -10.13 29.61
N LEU A 236 30.66 -9.68 29.97
CA LEU A 236 30.10 -9.69 31.33
C LEU A 236 29.56 -11.08 31.69
N THR A 237 29.34 -11.31 32.99
CA THR A 237 28.68 -12.52 33.49
C THR A 237 27.22 -12.25 33.85
N MET A 238 26.38 -13.30 33.78
CA MET A 238 24.95 -13.22 34.08
C MET A 238 24.71 -12.68 35.50
N LYS A 239 25.56 -13.08 36.45
CA LYS A 239 25.53 -12.58 37.83
C LYS A 239 25.66 -11.05 37.88
N ILE A 240 26.69 -10.48 37.25
CA ILE A 240 26.91 -9.02 37.23
C ILE A 240 25.73 -8.32 36.57
N THR A 241 25.18 -8.86 35.48
CA THR A 241 24.04 -8.26 34.80
C THR A 241 22.74 -8.28 35.64
N LYS A 242 22.50 -9.35 36.42
CA LYS A 242 21.39 -9.40 37.39
C LYS A 242 21.62 -8.45 38.57
N GLU A 243 22.84 -8.34 39.09
CA GLU A 243 23.18 -7.39 40.16
C GLU A 243 22.90 -5.93 39.75
N ILE A 244 23.40 -5.47 38.59
CA ILE A 244 23.24 -4.07 38.15
C ILE A 244 21.84 -3.72 37.66
N THR A 245 20.98 -4.70 37.32
CA THR A 245 19.57 -4.49 36.94
C THR A 245 18.59 -4.79 38.08
N ASN A 246 19.09 -5.11 39.27
CA ASN A 246 18.29 -5.57 40.42
C ASN A 246 17.33 -6.71 40.03
N ASP A 247 17.89 -7.76 39.42
CA ASP A 247 17.21 -8.92 38.82
C ASP A 247 16.09 -8.55 37.84
N PHE A 248 16.42 -7.66 36.88
CA PHE A 248 15.51 -7.19 35.83
C PHE A 248 14.18 -6.60 36.35
N LEU A 249 14.26 -5.83 37.44
CA LEU A 249 13.09 -5.21 38.08
C LEU A 249 12.28 -4.36 37.08
N SER A 250 10.96 -4.58 37.02
CA SER A 250 10.07 -3.96 36.03
C SER A 250 9.98 -2.43 36.10
N SER A 251 10.28 -1.82 37.26
CA SER A 251 10.37 -0.36 37.40
C SER A 251 11.65 0.25 36.78
N LEU A 252 12.61 -0.57 36.35
CA LEU A 252 13.81 -0.19 35.61
C LEU A 252 13.66 -0.44 34.11
N GLU A 253 12.49 -0.87 33.63
CA GLU A 253 12.22 -1.09 32.21
C GLU A 253 12.23 0.24 31.42
N LEU A 254 13.08 0.32 30.40
CA LEU A 254 13.22 1.48 29.52
C LEU A 254 12.35 1.36 28.25
N GLY A 255 12.06 0.12 27.83
CA GLY A 255 11.20 -0.20 26.69
C GLY A 255 11.30 -1.66 26.25
N ARG A 256 10.43 -2.08 25.31
CA ARG A 256 10.42 -3.42 24.70
C ARG A 256 10.48 -3.31 23.18
N SER A 257 11.14 -4.26 22.53
CA SER A 257 11.01 -4.50 21.09
C SER A 257 10.99 -6.00 20.80
N VAL A 258 10.76 -6.38 19.55
CA VAL A 258 10.56 -7.80 19.16
C VAL A 258 11.77 -8.72 19.42
N PHE A 259 12.93 -8.17 19.81
CA PHE A 259 14.13 -8.93 20.17
C PHE A 259 14.33 -9.10 21.67
N GLY A 260 13.66 -8.30 22.52
CA GLY A 260 13.91 -8.30 23.96
C GLY A 260 13.42 -7.05 24.69
N THR A 261 13.55 -7.08 26.01
CA THR A 261 13.24 -5.96 26.92
C THR A 261 14.52 -5.25 27.35
N THR A 262 14.52 -3.92 27.32
CA THR A 262 15.66 -3.09 27.71
C THR A 262 15.43 -2.50 29.10
N TYR A 263 16.42 -2.64 29.99
CA TYR A 263 16.39 -2.22 31.38
C TYR A 263 17.52 -1.23 31.68
N LYS A 264 17.35 -0.39 32.69
CA LYS A 264 18.41 0.46 33.23
C LYS A 264 19.30 -0.37 34.16
N GLY A 265 20.56 -0.55 33.76
CA GLY A 265 21.61 -1.06 34.63
C GLY A 265 22.33 0.09 35.36
N THR A 266 22.64 -0.08 36.65
CA THR A 266 23.46 0.87 37.42
C THR A 266 24.54 0.11 38.18
N PHE A 267 25.81 0.42 37.92
CA PHE A 267 26.95 -0.17 38.62
C PHE A 267 27.15 0.47 40.02
N PRO A 268 27.87 -0.20 40.95
CA PRO A 268 28.09 0.31 42.30
C PRO A 268 28.77 1.69 42.38
N GLU A 269 29.60 2.06 41.40
CA GLU A 269 30.22 3.38 41.31
C GLU A 269 29.32 4.47 40.71
N GLY A 270 28.05 4.16 40.41
CA GLY A 270 27.06 5.10 39.87
C GLY A 270 27.00 5.18 38.34
N SER A 271 27.87 4.46 37.63
CA SER A 271 27.82 4.33 36.17
C SER A 271 26.50 3.72 35.71
N MET A 272 25.84 4.32 34.72
CA MET A 272 24.58 3.80 34.14
C MET A 272 24.82 3.19 32.76
N ILE A 273 24.13 2.09 32.46
CA ILE A 273 24.07 1.45 31.14
C ILE A 273 22.63 1.04 30.79
N ALA A 274 22.37 0.74 29.51
CA ALA A 274 21.12 0.12 29.06
C ALA A 274 21.36 -1.37 28.76
N VAL A 275 20.71 -2.25 29.52
CA VAL A 275 20.84 -3.71 29.43
C VAL A 275 19.65 -4.27 28.68
N LYS A 276 19.85 -4.78 27.46
CA LYS A 276 18.81 -5.47 26.71
C LYS A 276 18.87 -6.97 26.96
N ARG A 277 17.84 -7.52 27.60
CA ARG A 277 17.63 -8.96 27.78
C ARG A 277 16.95 -9.51 26.54
N LEU A 278 17.66 -10.34 25.77
CA LEU A 278 17.12 -10.95 24.55
C LEU A 278 16.13 -12.06 24.89
N HIS A 279 15.10 -12.22 24.05
CA HIS A 279 14.18 -13.35 24.16
C HIS A 279 14.83 -14.66 23.65
N GLU A 280 14.43 -15.79 24.22
CA GLU A 280 14.89 -17.16 23.91
C GLU A 280 14.69 -17.58 22.45
N ASN A 281 13.83 -16.85 21.72
CA ASN A 281 13.53 -17.03 20.29
C ASN A 281 14.02 -15.86 19.41
N SER A 282 14.92 -15.01 19.91
CA SER A 282 15.54 -13.96 19.09
C SER A 282 16.37 -14.56 17.95
N SER A 283 16.31 -13.90 16.79
CA SER A 283 16.81 -14.40 15.49
C SER A 283 18.34 -14.24 15.28
N VAL A 284 19.11 -14.41 16.36
CA VAL A 284 20.58 -14.32 16.37
C VAL A 284 21.16 -15.73 16.31
N VAL A 285 22.17 -15.96 15.47
CA VAL A 285 22.64 -17.32 15.16
C VAL A 285 23.49 -17.87 16.29
N GLN A 286 23.08 -19.01 16.86
CA GLN A 286 23.73 -19.65 18.00
C GLN A 286 25.14 -20.16 17.68
N GLY A 287 26.08 -20.02 18.63
CA GLY A 287 27.45 -20.51 18.51
C GLY A 287 28.47 -19.40 18.19
N LYS A 288 29.57 -19.75 17.50
CA LYS A 288 30.69 -18.84 17.20
C LYS A 288 30.30 -17.58 16.42
N THR A 289 29.18 -17.63 15.71
CA THR A 289 28.53 -16.49 15.04
C THR A 289 28.16 -15.39 16.02
N PHE A 290 27.61 -15.70 17.20
CA PHE A 290 27.16 -14.69 18.17
C PHE A 290 28.32 -13.83 18.67
N ASP A 291 29.41 -14.43 19.17
CA ASP A 291 30.58 -13.67 19.65
C ASP A 291 31.21 -12.85 18.50
N THR A 292 31.11 -13.29 17.24
CA THR A 292 31.63 -12.57 16.05
C THR A 292 30.75 -11.40 15.62
N GLU A 293 29.43 -11.60 15.54
CA GLU A 293 28.45 -10.55 15.25
C GLU A 293 28.50 -9.45 16.33
N VAL A 294 28.58 -9.86 17.61
CA VAL A 294 28.72 -8.92 18.74
C VAL A 294 30.06 -8.19 18.69
N ALA A 295 31.18 -8.84 18.37
CA ALA A 295 32.46 -8.15 18.22
C ALA A 295 32.42 -7.06 17.13
N ASN A 296 31.75 -7.32 16.00
CA ASN A 296 31.54 -6.32 14.95
C ASN A 296 30.68 -5.14 15.43
N LEU A 297 29.62 -5.40 16.20
CA LEU A 297 28.78 -4.35 16.79
C LEU A 297 29.52 -3.54 17.88
N MET A 298 30.42 -4.15 18.65
CA MET A 298 31.30 -3.46 19.61
C MET A 298 32.38 -2.60 18.95
N ALA A 299 32.69 -2.82 17.67
CA ALA A 299 33.63 -2.01 16.90
C ALA A 299 32.99 -0.72 16.33
N LEU A 300 31.66 -0.62 16.28
CA LEU A 300 30.97 0.57 15.74
C LEU A 300 31.20 1.80 16.63
N GLN A 301 31.79 2.85 16.05
CA GLN A 301 32.04 4.13 16.72
C GLN A 301 31.65 5.29 15.79
N HIS A 302 30.48 5.87 16.04
CA HIS A 302 29.96 7.03 15.30
C HIS A 302 28.99 7.79 16.22
N GLU A 303 28.86 9.12 16.06
CA GLU A 303 28.05 9.96 16.94
C GLU A 303 26.60 9.48 16.99
N ASN A 304 26.01 9.21 15.83
CA ASN A 304 24.62 8.78 15.67
C ASN A 304 24.39 7.26 15.78
N ILE A 305 25.28 6.52 16.45
CA ILE A 305 25.10 5.09 16.77
C ILE A 305 25.16 4.92 18.29
N VAL A 306 24.34 4.04 18.87
CA VAL A 306 24.42 3.68 20.29
C VAL A 306 25.59 2.72 20.49
N LYS A 307 26.59 3.14 21.29
CA LYS A 307 27.77 2.33 21.60
C LYS A 307 27.38 1.07 22.40
N LEU A 308 27.68 -0.11 21.84
CA LEU A 308 27.64 -1.38 22.58
C LEU A 308 28.89 -1.48 23.47
N VAL A 309 28.71 -1.39 24.79
CA VAL A 309 29.81 -1.38 25.76
C VAL A 309 30.17 -2.78 26.30
N GLY A 310 29.28 -3.77 26.19
CA GLY A 310 29.55 -5.15 26.57
C GLY A 310 28.40 -6.10 26.27
N PHE A 311 28.57 -7.37 26.60
CA PHE A 311 27.56 -8.42 26.38
C PHE A 311 27.68 -9.55 27.39
N CYS A 312 26.62 -10.34 27.55
CA CYS A 312 26.61 -11.59 28.28
C CYS A 312 25.97 -12.68 27.41
N HIS A 313 26.52 -13.88 27.44
CA HIS A 313 25.94 -15.06 26.81
C HIS A 313 26.38 -16.28 27.63
N GLU A 314 25.46 -16.79 28.45
CA GLU A 314 25.65 -17.94 29.34
C GLU A 314 24.52 -18.95 29.12
N VAL A 315 24.84 -20.24 29.30
CA VAL A 315 23.87 -21.33 29.30
C VAL A 315 23.90 -21.98 30.68
N GLN A 316 22.74 -22.11 31.31
CA GLN A 316 22.57 -22.69 32.64
C GLN A 316 21.64 -23.90 32.58
N LYS A 317 22.01 -24.97 33.30
CA LYS A 317 21.23 -26.21 33.33
C LYS A 317 20.30 -26.21 34.54
N GLU A 318 19.04 -25.88 34.30
CA GLU A 318 18.00 -25.97 35.33
C GLU A 318 17.29 -27.32 35.30
N LEU A 319 16.84 -27.76 36.48
CA LEU A 319 16.14 -29.01 36.69
C LEU A 319 14.64 -28.72 36.85
N VAL A 320 13.89 -28.81 35.76
CA VAL A 320 12.46 -28.49 35.73
C VAL A 320 11.63 -29.75 36.00
N GLU A 321 10.63 -29.63 36.86
CA GLU A 321 9.67 -30.71 37.10
C GLU A 321 8.57 -30.70 36.04
N HIS A 322 8.37 -31.83 35.36
CA HIS A 322 7.37 -32.00 34.32
C HIS A 322 6.70 -33.38 34.45
N ASN A 323 5.39 -33.40 34.70
CA ASN A 323 4.59 -34.63 34.85
C ASN A 323 5.17 -35.66 35.85
N GLY A 324 5.75 -35.17 36.96
CA GLY A 324 6.34 -36.01 38.02
C GLY A 324 7.71 -36.60 37.68
N LYS A 325 8.34 -36.19 36.57
CA LYS A 325 9.74 -36.43 36.25
C LYS A 325 10.53 -35.12 36.29
N TYR A 326 11.81 -35.19 36.61
CA TYR A 326 12.73 -34.06 36.49
C TYR A 326 13.46 -34.12 35.14
N ILE A 327 13.38 -33.05 34.37
CA ILE A 327 14.10 -32.88 33.10
C ILE A 327 15.16 -31.78 33.26
N ILE A 328 16.34 -31.98 32.67
CA ILE A 328 17.38 -30.95 32.62
C ILE A 328 17.17 -30.15 31.34
N VAL A 329 16.96 -28.84 31.47
CA VAL A 329 16.83 -27.91 30.34
C VAL A 329 17.99 -26.92 30.32
N ASP A 330 18.52 -26.66 29.13
CA ASP A 330 19.55 -25.63 28.89
C ASP A 330 18.87 -24.27 28.72
N ILE A 331 18.79 -23.48 29.80
CA ILE A 331 18.30 -22.10 29.77
C ILE A 331 19.44 -21.19 29.27
N MET A 332 19.22 -20.52 28.14
CA MET A 332 20.20 -19.66 27.48
C MET A 332 19.87 -18.18 27.75
N GLU A 333 20.65 -17.52 28.62
CA GLU A 333 20.48 -16.11 28.93
C GLU A 333 21.50 -15.25 28.14
N SER A 334 20.98 -14.39 27.27
CA SER A 334 21.77 -13.53 26.38
C SER A 334 21.40 -12.06 26.57
N TYR A 335 22.38 -11.22 26.90
CA TYR A 335 22.19 -9.80 27.21
C TYR A 335 23.15 -8.93 26.38
N LEU A 336 22.66 -7.81 25.85
CA LEU A 336 23.48 -6.78 25.19
C LEU A 336 23.50 -5.51 26.04
N CYS A 337 24.68 -4.98 26.36
CA CYS A 337 24.86 -3.85 27.26
C CYS A 337 25.37 -2.63 26.49
N TYR A 338 24.52 -1.61 26.39
CA TYR A 338 24.74 -0.37 25.65
C TYR A 338 25.05 0.80 26.59
N GLU A 339 25.62 1.89 26.05
CA GLU A 339 25.65 3.17 26.75
C GLU A 339 24.23 3.63 27.17
N TYR A 340 24.12 4.28 28.33
CA TYR A 340 22.83 4.82 28.80
C TYR A 340 22.56 6.17 28.11
N VAL A 341 21.50 6.22 27.29
CA VAL A 341 21.11 7.41 26.52
C VAL A 341 19.94 8.12 27.22
N PRO A 342 20.12 9.31 27.85
CA PRO A 342 19.24 9.75 28.93
C PRO A 342 17.78 10.07 28.59
N LYS A 343 17.47 10.60 27.40
CA LYS A 343 16.06 10.85 27.01
C LYS A 343 15.34 9.59 26.53
N GLY A 344 16.05 8.50 26.27
CA GLY A 344 15.47 7.26 25.76
C GLY A 344 15.03 7.40 24.30
N THR A 345 13.89 6.79 23.94
CA THR A 345 13.48 6.55 22.56
C THR A 345 12.63 7.67 21.94
N LEU A 346 12.80 7.89 20.63
CA LEU A 346 12.15 8.94 19.84
C LEU A 346 10.61 8.83 19.79
N ASP A 347 10.08 7.60 19.85
CA ASP A 347 8.62 7.32 19.90
C ASP A 347 7.91 7.99 21.10
N LYS A 348 8.64 8.32 22.17
CA LYS A 348 8.13 9.05 23.34
C LYS A 348 7.89 10.55 23.09
N TYR A 349 8.41 11.09 22.00
CA TYR A 349 8.45 12.53 21.71
C TYR A 349 7.78 12.96 20.39
N VAL A 350 7.76 12.09 19.38
CA VAL A 350 7.18 12.42 18.05
C VAL A 350 5.67 12.63 18.12
N TYR A 351 4.96 11.76 18.84
CA TYR A 351 3.49 11.75 18.94
C TYR A 351 2.94 12.43 20.22
N ALA A 352 3.79 13.07 21.03
CA ALA A 352 3.38 13.66 22.29
C ALA A 352 2.57 14.96 22.08
N PRO A 353 1.62 15.33 22.96
CA PRO A 353 0.93 16.63 22.89
C PRO A 353 1.89 17.82 22.98
N SER A 354 2.94 17.69 23.79
CA SER A 354 4.10 18.59 23.84
C SER A 354 5.18 18.14 22.86
N ALA A 355 4.79 17.88 21.60
CA ALA A 355 5.67 17.36 20.56
C ALA A 355 6.83 18.30 20.27
N ILE A 356 8.04 17.74 20.10
CA ILE A 356 9.25 18.50 19.72
C ILE A 356 9.02 19.40 18.49
N ASP A 357 9.71 20.54 18.49
CA ASP A 357 9.74 21.56 17.44
C ASP A 357 10.35 21.07 16.11
N TRP A 358 10.28 21.92 15.08
CA TRP A 358 10.75 21.56 13.74
C TRP A 358 12.27 21.46 13.64
N ASP A 359 13.04 22.44 14.14
CA ASP A 359 14.51 22.41 14.07
C ASP A 359 15.07 21.15 14.76
N THR A 360 14.50 20.73 15.89
CA THR A 360 14.85 19.47 16.58
C THR A 360 14.47 18.24 15.75
N ARG A 361 13.29 18.20 15.10
CA ARG A 361 12.90 17.11 14.19
C ARG A 361 13.83 17.02 12.97
N PHE A 362 14.20 18.14 12.38
CA PHE A 362 15.10 18.21 11.24
C PHE A 362 16.52 17.76 11.60
N LYS A 363 17.05 18.20 12.76
CA LYS A 363 18.31 17.70 13.34
C LYS A 363 18.28 16.18 13.53
N ILE A 364 17.16 15.64 14.01
CA ILE A 364 16.97 14.19 14.19
C ILE A 364 16.97 13.46 12.83
N ILE A 365 16.26 13.97 11.81
CA ILE A 365 16.27 13.41 10.46
C ILE A 365 17.71 13.36 9.90
N LYS A 366 18.47 14.47 9.98
CA LYS A 366 19.85 14.53 9.49
C LYS A 366 20.78 13.55 10.22
N GLY A 367 20.72 13.49 11.55
CA GLY A 367 21.57 12.58 12.33
C GLY A 367 21.26 11.09 12.08
N ILE A 368 19.99 10.73 11.86
CA ILE A 368 19.64 9.37 11.43
C ILE A 368 20.25 9.07 10.06
N CYS A 369 20.16 10.00 9.10
CA CYS A 369 20.74 9.80 7.77
C CYS A 369 22.26 9.65 7.82
N GLN A 370 22.95 10.44 8.64
CA GLN A 370 24.40 10.34 8.89
C GLN A 370 24.78 8.97 9.48
N GLY A 371 24.04 8.49 10.48
CA GLY A 371 24.24 7.15 11.03
C GLY A 371 24.08 6.03 10.00
N ILE A 372 23.08 6.12 9.11
CA ILE A 372 22.88 5.13 8.03
C ILE A 372 23.98 5.24 6.97
N HIS A 373 24.49 6.45 6.67
CA HIS A 373 25.61 6.62 5.73
C HIS A 373 26.87 5.90 6.22
N PHE A 374 27.24 6.11 7.49
CA PHE A 374 28.33 5.40 8.14
C PHE A 374 28.19 3.87 7.99
N LEU A 375 27.03 3.31 8.36
CA LEU A 375 26.73 1.88 8.27
C LEU A 375 26.79 1.32 6.83
N HIS A 376 26.40 2.11 5.82
CA HIS A 376 26.31 1.68 4.42
C HIS A 376 27.56 1.96 3.57
N LYS A 377 28.49 2.81 4.05
CA LYS A 377 29.60 3.36 3.24
C LYS A 377 30.95 3.52 3.92
N GLU A 378 31.03 3.58 5.25
CA GLU A 378 32.29 3.85 5.97
C GLU A 378 32.88 2.60 6.66
N LEU A 379 32.15 1.47 6.63
CA LEU A 379 32.60 0.15 7.09
C LEU A 379 33.19 -0.67 5.92
N ASP A 380 33.96 -1.71 6.24
CA ASP A 380 34.58 -2.67 5.28
C ASP A 380 33.58 -3.61 4.57
N GLY A 381 32.36 -3.14 4.34
CA GLY A 381 31.20 -3.86 3.82
C GLY A 381 29.93 -3.24 4.42
N PRO A 382 28.84 -3.04 3.66
CA PRO A 382 27.65 -2.38 4.19
C PRO A 382 26.96 -3.25 5.26
N LEU A 383 26.77 -2.67 6.45
CA LEU A 383 25.96 -3.23 7.52
C LEU A 383 24.53 -2.70 7.38
N ILE A 384 23.60 -3.57 6.98
CA ILE A 384 22.19 -3.23 6.82
C ILE A 384 21.49 -3.43 8.17
N HIS A 385 20.66 -2.48 8.60
CA HIS A 385 20.08 -2.45 9.93
C HIS A 385 18.81 -3.31 10.08
N MET A 386 17.95 -3.33 9.06
CA MET A 386 16.71 -4.13 8.94
C MET A 386 15.60 -3.84 9.96
N ASN A 387 15.82 -2.98 10.97
CA ASN A 387 14.82 -2.59 11.96
C ASN A 387 14.90 -1.08 12.33
N LEU A 388 14.94 -0.20 11.33
CA LEU A 388 14.88 1.26 11.54
C LEU A 388 13.43 1.67 11.86
N VAL A 389 13.17 2.04 13.11
CA VAL A 389 11.84 2.38 13.64
C VAL A 389 11.94 3.46 14.72
N PRO A 390 10.86 4.19 15.07
CA PRO A 390 10.92 5.23 16.11
C PRO A 390 11.43 4.76 17.49
N SER A 391 11.23 3.48 17.85
CA SER A 391 11.78 2.89 19.08
C SER A 391 13.25 2.44 18.97
N SER A 392 13.83 2.40 17.77
CA SER A 392 15.25 2.11 17.54
C SER A 392 16.11 3.38 17.47
N ILE A 393 15.52 4.57 17.55
CA ILE A 393 16.25 5.84 17.63
C ILE A 393 16.23 6.33 19.08
N TRP A 394 17.40 6.40 19.70
CA TRP A 394 17.59 6.91 21.06
C TRP A 394 18.11 8.35 21.02
N LEU A 395 17.81 9.16 22.04
CA LEU A 395 18.07 10.60 22.06
C LEU A 395 18.96 10.98 23.25
N ASP A 396 20.13 11.56 22.95
CA ASP A 396 21.04 12.09 23.97
C ASP A 396 20.49 13.38 24.61
N ASP A 397 21.21 13.95 25.57
CA ASP A 397 20.74 15.16 26.24
C ASP A 397 20.68 16.41 25.36
N ASN A 398 21.38 16.40 24.22
CA ASN A 398 21.43 17.46 23.21
C ASN A 398 20.44 17.21 22.05
N TRP A 399 19.53 16.23 22.17
CA TRP A 399 18.61 15.78 21.12
C TRP A 399 19.33 15.24 19.85
N VAL A 400 20.56 14.76 19.98
CA VAL A 400 21.26 14.01 18.93
C VAL A 400 20.68 12.60 18.85
N PRO A 401 20.23 12.13 17.67
CA PRO A 401 19.73 10.78 17.50
C PRO A 401 20.87 9.77 17.46
N LYS A 402 20.65 8.60 18.05
CA LYS A 402 21.53 7.44 18.01
C LYS A 402 20.75 6.20 17.61
N ILE A 403 21.17 5.51 16.55
CA ILE A 403 20.56 4.26 16.09
C ILE A 403 20.95 3.12 17.03
N ALA A 404 19.97 2.32 17.45
CA ALA A 404 20.07 1.17 18.33
C ALA A 404 19.34 -0.04 17.70
N ASP A 405 19.32 -1.17 18.42
CA ASP A 405 18.46 -2.33 18.09
C ASP A 405 18.88 -3.16 16.84
N PHE A 406 20.18 -3.24 16.60
CA PHE A 406 20.89 -4.05 15.58
C PHE A 406 20.62 -5.58 15.53
N GLY A 407 19.59 -6.11 16.22
CA GLY A 407 19.30 -7.55 16.34
C GLY A 407 18.87 -8.26 15.05
N LEU A 408 18.55 -7.51 13.99
CA LEU A 408 18.36 -8.03 12.62
C LEU A 408 19.47 -7.61 11.65
N SER A 409 20.51 -6.91 12.12
CA SER A 409 21.51 -6.35 11.22
C SER A 409 22.27 -7.45 10.48
N ARG A 410 22.67 -7.17 9.23
CA ARG A 410 23.38 -8.11 8.37
C ARG A 410 24.49 -7.39 7.62
N LEU A 411 25.72 -7.87 7.77
CA LEU A 411 26.88 -7.42 7.02
C LEU A 411 26.90 -8.11 5.65
N ILE A 412 27.07 -7.35 4.58
CA ILE A 412 27.30 -7.88 3.22
C ILE A 412 28.77 -7.70 2.84
N GLY A 413 29.38 -8.71 2.21
CA GLY A 413 30.75 -8.62 1.68
C GLY A 413 30.86 -7.65 0.49
N GLN A 414 32.02 -7.01 0.32
CA GLN A 414 32.18 -5.83 -0.55
C GLN A 414 31.71 -5.99 -2.02
N GLU A 415 31.78 -7.20 -2.59
CA GLU A 415 31.35 -7.49 -3.97
C GLU A 415 29.84 -7.81 -4.10
N GLN A 416 29.14 -8.04 -2.99
CA GLN A 416 27.73 -8.41 -2.97
C GLN A 416 26.84 -7.17 -2.79
N THR A 417 25.75 -7.09 -3.56
CA THR A 417 24.80 -5.96 -3.53
C THR A 417 23.48 -6.28 -2.82
N ARG A 418 23.28 -7.54 -2.43
CA ARG A 418 22.06 -8.07 -1.80
C ARG A 418 22.31 -9.45 -1.19
N MET A 419 21.42 -9.84 -0.27
CA MET A 419 21.22 -11.24 0.16
C MET A 419 19.74 -11.62 0.02
N ASN A 420 19.41 -12.90 0.16
CA ASN A 420 18.03 -13.37 0.26
C ASN A 420 17.86 -14.20 1.54
N THR A 421 16.77 -13.99 2.27
CA THR A 421 16.33 -14.82 3.40
C THR A 421 15.01 -15.52 3.08
N ILE A 422 14.76 -16.66 3.73
CA ILE A 422 13.43 -17.31 3.75
C ILE A 422 12.63 -16.83 4.97
N ASN A 423 13.31 -16.40 6.04
CA ASN A 423 12.72 -15.88 7.26
C ASN A 423 12.64 -14.35 7.19
N VAL A 424 11.47 -13.82 6.86
CA VAL A 424 11.17 -12.37 6.94
C VAL A 424 10.77 -12.02 8.37
N ILE A 425 11.60 -11.22 9.04
CA ILE A 425 11.41 -10.76 10.42
C ILE A 425 11.67 -9.25 10.46
N GLY A 426 10.86 -8.48 11.18
CA GLY A 426 10.95 -7.02 11.28
C GLY A 426 9.64 -6.40 11.74
N GLN A 427 9.63 -5.10 12.01
CA GLN A 427 8.41 -4.41 12.44
C GLN A 427 7.44 -4.20 11.26
N THR A 428 6.21 -4.70 11.43
CA THR A 428 5.07 -4.48 10.53
C THR A 428 4.92 -2.99 10.21
N GLY A 429 4.74 -2.63 8.93
CA GLY A 429 4.63 -1.23 8.50
C GLY A 429 5.95 -0.53 8.15
N TYR A 430 7.12 -1.15 8.40
CA TYR A 430 8.44 -0.57 8.07
C TYR A 430 9.26 -1.46 7.11
N MET A 431 8.82 -2.69 6.87
CA MET A 431 9.50 -3.64 5.99
C MET A 431 9.29 -3.30 4.51
N ALA A 432 10.38 -3.14 3.77
CA ALA A 432 10.38 -2.87 2.34
C ALA A 432 9.68 -3.98 1.53
N PRO A 433 8.96 -3.69 0.44
CA PRO A 433 8.25 -4.68 -0.37
C PRO A 433 9.13 -5.84 -0.89
N GLU A 434 10.37 -5.58 -1.31
CA GLU A 434 11.27 -6.64 -1.75
C GLU A 434 11.72 -7.56 -0.61
N TYR A 435 11.86 -7.04 0.60
CA TYR A 435 12.12 -7.85 1.78
C TYR A 435 10.88 -8.63 2.19
N LEU A 436 9.73 -7.96 2.27
CA LEU A 436 8.46 -8.54 2.70
C LEU A 436 7.95 -9.67 1.79
N TYR A 437 8.07 -9.52 0.47
CA TYR A 437 7.50 -10.46 -0.52
C TYR A 437 8.53 -11.40 -1.16
N ARG A 438 9.80 -11.00 -1.27
CA ARG A 438 10.87 -11.81 -1.89
C ARG A 438 11.95 -12.27 -0.91
N GLY A 439 11.99 -11.72 0.31
CA GLY A 439 13.06 -11.96 1.27
C GLY A 439 14.37 -11.27 0.89
N GLU A 440 14.36 -10.33 -0.06
CA GLU A 440 15.56 -9.66 -0.55
C GLU A 440 16.02 -8.60 0.44
N ILE A 441 17.26 -8.73 0.94
CA ILE A 441 17.91 -7.83 1.90
C ILE A 441 18.92 -6.98 1.13
N SER A 442 18.82 -5.65 1.25
CA SER A 442 19.76 -4.70 0.63
C SER A 442 19.80 -3.39 1.41
N THR A 443 20.79 -2.52 1.13
CA THR A 443 20.83 -1.16 1.71
C THR A 443 19.56 -0.37 1.37
N MET A 444 18.92 -0.63 0.22
CA MET A 444 17.65 0.00 -0.16
C MET A 444 16.46 -0.43 0.69
N SER A 445 16.58 -1.52 1.45
CA SER A 445 15.55 -1.96 2.39
C SER A 445 15.57 -1.11 3.67
N ASP A 446 16.76 -0.68 4.12
CA ASP A 446 16.90 0.36 5.15
C ASP A 446 16.41 1.74 4.64
N ILE A 447 16.64 2.07 3.37
CA ILE A 447 16.14 3.34 2.79
C ILE A 447 14.60 3.42 2.85
N TYR A 448 13.90 2.31 2.60
CA TYR A 448 12.44 2.27 2.76
C TYR A 448 12.01 2.53 4.21
N SER A 449 12.65 1.86 5.18
CA SER A 449 12.37 2.06 6.61
C SER A 449 12.73 3.49 7.07
N LEU A 450 13.80 4.09 6.52
CA LEU A 450 14.16 5.49 6.71
C LEU A 450 13.09 6.43 6.16
N GLY A 451 12.55 6.17 4.97
CA GLY A 451 11.45 6.96 4.40
C GLY A 451 10.24 6.97 5.33
N MET A 452 9.84 5.81 5.84
CA MET A 452 8.76 5.69 6.83
C MET A 452 9.05 6.44 8.13
N LEU A 453 10.29 6.36 8.62
CA LEU A 453 10.73 7.06 9.82
C LEU A 453 10.71 8.59 9.63
N ILE A 454 11.11 9.09 8.46
CA ILE A 454 11.00 10.52 8.12
C ILE A 454 9.52 10.93 8.04
N LEU A 455 8.63 10.12 7.46
CA LEU A 455 7.20 10.44 7.42
C LEU A 455 6.57 10.59 8.81
N GLU A 456 6.87 9.72 9.77
CA GLU A 456 6.35 9.87 11.13
C GLU A 456 6.98 11.07 11.86
N ILE A 457 8.27 11.35 11.63
CA ILE A 457 8.93 12.54 12.19
C ILE A 457 8.35 13.84 11.59
N THR A 458 7.97 13.87 10.32
CA THR A 458 7.32 15.06 9.71
C THR A 458 5.86 15.18 10.12
N THR A 459 5.03 14.16 9.96
CA THR A 459 3.58 14.22 10.28
C THR A 459 3.29 14.40 11.77
N GLY A 460 4.11 13.79 12.64
CA GLY A 460 3.78 13.58 14.06
C GLY A 460 2.71 12.51 14.30
N GLU A 461 2.32 11.76 13.27
CA GLU A 461 1.34 10.69 13.32
C GLU A 461 2.00 9.33 13.40
N LYS A 462 1.32 8.35 14.00
CA LYS A 462 1.87 7.01 14.24
C LYS A 462 1.44 6.02 13.16
N ASN A 463 2.40 5.27 12.64
CA ASN A 463 2.16 4.15 11.72
C ASN A 463 1.45 2.98 12.43
N CYS A 464 0.12 3.06 12.50
CA CYS A 464 -0.76 2.05 13.07
C CYS A 464 -1.05 0.92 12.05
N ALA A 465 0.00 0.19 11.64
CA ALA A 465 -0.12 -0.94 10.72
C ALA A 465 -1.10 -2.02 11.25
N VAL A 466 -2.13 -2.32 10.46
CA VAL A 466 -3.17 -3.32 10.80
C VAL A 466 -2.79 -4.72 10.30
N PRO A 467 -3.27 -5.82 10.92
CA PRO A 467 -2.76 -7.17 10.66
C PRO A 467 -2.79 -7.66 9.19
N GLU A 468 -3.69 -7.13 8.35
CA GLU A 468 -3.74 -7.49 6.92
C GLU A 468 -2.74 -6.73 6.05
N ASP A 469 -2.20 -5.59 6.53
CA ASP A 469 -1.15 -4.86 5.82
C ASP A 469 0.19 -4.94 6.57
N ARG A 470 1.13 -5.66 5.98
CA ARG A 470 2.49 -5.80 6.52
C ARG A 470 3.46 -4.76 5.98
N SER A 471 3.11 -4.06 4.90
CA SER A 471 3.85 -2.91 4.40
C SER A 471 3.24 -1.61 4.97
N ALA A 472 3.72 -0.46 4.51
CA ALA A 472 3.22 0.84 4.93
C ALA A 472 2.02 1.35 4.12
N ARG A 473 1.52 0.59 3.13
CA ARG A 473 0.59 1.12 2.11
C ARG A 473 -0.63 1.79 2.75
N LYS A 474 -1.28 1.15 3.72
CA LYS A 474 -2.42 1.74 4.44
C LYS A 474 -2.08 3.02 5.23
N PHE A 475 -0.84 3.27 5.64
CA PHE A 475 -0.47 4.54 6.29
C PHE A 475 -0.37 5.69 5.27
N VAL A 476 0.14 5.40 4.07
CA VAL A 476 0.18 6.37 2.96
C VAL A 476 -1.22 6.60 2.37
N ASP A 477 -2.05 5.57 2.28
CA ASP A 477 -3.40 5.62 1.70
C ASP A 477 -4.46 6.22 2.65
N ASN A 478 -4.41 5.94 3.96
CA ASN A 478 -5.52 6.26 4.87
C ASN A 478 -5.53 7.69 5.44
N GLU A 479 -4.58 8.56 5.06
CA GLU A 479 -4.58 9.98 5.48
C GLU A 479 -5.79 10.79 4.93
N MET A 480 -6.64 10.15 4.11
CA MET A 480 -7.99 10.61 3.73
C MET A 480 -9.10 10.31 4.77
N LEU A 481 -8.88 9.48 5.80
CA LEU A 481 -9.95 9.05 6.72
C LEU A 481 -10.17 9.93 7.97
N ASP A 482 -9.24 10.83 8.30
CA ASP A 482 -9.28 11.53 9.60
C ASP A 482 -10.38 12.61 9.74
N THR A 483 -11.10 12.92 8.65
CA THR A 483 -12.30 13.77 8.68
C THR A 483 -13.44 13.20 9.56
N ILE A 484 -13.38 11.91 9.94
CA ILE A 484 -14.41 11.23 10.73
C ILE A 484 -14.08 11.22 12.25
N SER A 485 -12.86 11.53 12.68
CA SER A 485 -12.41 11.35 14.07
C SER A 485 -12.86 12.44 15.06
N THR A 486 -13.35 13.58 14.58
CA THR A 486 -13.59 14.79 15.38
C THR A 486 -15.03 14.98 15.91
N VAL A 487 -15.92 14.00 15.73
CA VAL A 487 -17.31 14.08 16.23
C VAL A 487 -17.37 13.86 17.76
N ASP A 488 -17.67 14.93 18.50
CA ASP A 488 -17.90 14.93 19.96
C ASP A 488 -19.05 14.01 20.37
N TRP A 489 -18.73 12.88 21.01
CA TRP A 489 -19.68 11.83 21.40
C TRP A 489 -20.66 12.23 22.53
N ASN A 490 -20.53 13.41 23.14
CA ASN A 490 -21.29 13.77 24.36
C ASN A 490 -22.57 14.61 24.13
N LYS A 491 -23.05 14.81 22.90
CA LYS A 491 -24.26 15.62 22.62
C LYS A 491 -25.39 14.86 21.93
N ARG A 492 -26.28 14.26 22.74
CA ARG A 492 -27.66 13.94 22.34
C ARG A 492 -28.62 15.05 22.76
N PRO A 493 -29.55 15.43 21.89
CA PRO A 493 -30.92 15.74 22.31
C PRO A 493 -31.88 14.57 21.99
N SER A 494 -32.94 14.45 22.78
CA SER A 494 -34.02 13.46 22.60
C SER A 494 -35.25 14.10 21.96
N LEU A 495 -36.04 13.33 21.18
CA LEU A 495 -37.51 13.44 21.14
C LEU A 495 -38.14 12.20 20.47
N VAL A 496 -39.49 12.14 20.44
CA VAL A 496 -40.30 10.91 20.39
C VAL A 496 -41.53 11.09 19.47
N GLU A 497 -42.11 9.97 18.99
CA GLU A 497 -43.43 9.87 18.30
C GLU A 497 -43.51 10.45 16.86
N ASN A 498 -44.50 10.13 15.99
CA ASN A 498 -45.77 9.37 16.15
C ASN A 498 -46.16 8.56 14.86
N ILE A 499 -47.33 7.90 14.82
CA ILE A 499 -47.65 6.75 13.94
C ILE A 499 -48.79 6.96 12.89
N SER A 500 -48.58 6.40 11.67
CA SER A 500 -49.55 5.93 10.64
C SER A 500 -50.31 6.90 9.70
N ARG A 501 -50.29 6.59 8.38
CA ARG A 501 -51.46 6.31 7.47
C ARG A 501 -51.03 6.15 5.98
N VAL A 502 -51.85 5.65 5.04
CA VAL A 502 -52.37 4.26 4.92
C VAL A 502 -52.77 3.88 3.46
N ASN A 503 -52.33 2.71 2.95
CA ASN A 503 -52.81 2.00 1.73
C ASN A 503 -52.66 2.71 0.33
N ALA A 504 -52.67 2.02 -0.83
CA ALA A 504 -52.96 0.61 -1.14
C ALA A 504 -52.11 0.00 -2.30
N ARG A 505 -51.71 -1.27 -2.14
CA ARG A 505 -51.71 -2.42 -3.12
C ARG A 505 -51.36 -2.16 -4.60
N ARG A 506 -50.53 -2.95 -5.31
CA ARG A 506 -49.64 -4.12 -5.06
C ARG A 506 -48.93 -4.42 -6.43
N GLN A 507 -48.09 -5.42 -6.68
CA GLN A 507 -47.59 -6.59 -5.92
C GLN A 507 -46.03 -6.63 -6.01
N MET A 508 -45.22 -7.70 -6.00
CA MET A 508 -45.37 -9.17 -6.11
C MET A 508 -45.01 -9.87 -4.79
N LYS A 509 -44.19 -10.94 -4.79
CA LYS A 509 -43.72 -11.61 -3.55
C LYS A 509 -42.28 -12.16 -3.64
N SER A 510 -41.37 -11.59 -2.85
CA SER A 510 -40.28 -12.32 -2.19
C SER A 510 -40.64 -12.50 -0.69
N VAL A 511 -39.86 -13.28 0.06
CA VAL A 511 -40.05 -13.48 1.52
C VAL A 511 -38.70 -13.53 2.25
N SER A 512 -38.16 -12.35 2.57
CA SER A 512 -37.08 -12.15 3.54
C SER A 512 -37.07 -10.69 3.99
N THR A 513 -36.65 -10.43 5.23
CA THR A 513 -36.24 -9.07 5.64
C THR A 513 -34.94 -8.71 4.93
N GLU A 514 -34.99 -7.74 4.02
CA GLU A 514 -33.82 -7.28 3.26
C GLU A 514 -32.88 -6.47 4.16
N LEU A 515 -32.09 -7.19 4.95
CA LEU A 515 -30.92 -6.68 5.67
C LEU A 515 -29.72 -6.46 4.71
N LEU A 516 -29.83 -6.95 3.48
CA LEU A 516 -28.81 -6.98 2.44
C LEU A 516 -29.44 -6.61 1.10
N ASP A 517 -28.80 -5.72 0.35
CA ASP A 517 -29.08 -5.60 -1.08
C ASP A 517 -28.51 -6.83 -1.80
N VAL A 518 -29.15 -7.23 -2.90
CA VAL A 518 -28.75 -8.41 -3.69
C VAL A 518 -28.62 -8.01 -5.16
N TYR A 519 -27.43 -8.21 -5.74
CA TYR A 519 -27.15 -7.91 -7.15
C TYR A 519 -26.26 -8.99 -7.81
N PRO A 520 -26.54 -9.40 -9.07
CA PRO A 520 -27.76 -9.15 -9.82
C PRO A 520 -28.96 -9.92 -9.22
N LYS A 521 -30.19 -9.47 -9.51
CA LYS A 521 -31.41 -10.15 -9.03
C LYS A 521 -31.73 -11.45 -9.79
N GLU A 522 -31.09 -11.66 -10.94
CA GLU A 522 -31.16 -12.88 -11.75
C GLU A 522 -29.73 -13.37 -12.03
N LEU A 523 -29.50 -14.69 -11.94
CA LEU A 523 -28.19 -15.31 -12.19
C LEU A 523 -28.24 -16.13 -13.48
N PRO A 524 -27.70 -15.63 -14.60
CA PRO A 524 -27.72 -16.34 -15.87
C PRO A 524 -26.62 -17.41 -15.91
N PHE A 525 -27.02 -18.69 -15.92
CA PHE A 525 -26.11 -19.84 -16.11
C PHE A 525 -26.17 -20.31 -17.58
N PRO A 526 -25.38 -19.74 -18.51
CA PRO A 526 -25.41 -20.13 -19.92
C PRO A 526 -24.91 -21.57 -20.10
N PHE A 527 -25.83 -22.49 -20.42
CA PHE A 527 -25.52 -23.92 -20.51
C PHE A 527 -24.38 -24.21 -21.50
N ARG A 528 -23.39 -24.97 -21.01
CA ARG A 528 -22.29 -25.54 -21.78
C ARG A 528 -22.13 -27.00 -21.35
N PRO A 529 -22.10 -27.97 -22.28
CA PRO A 529 -21.91 -29.38 -21.93
C PRO A 529 -20.61 -29.58 -21.15
N ASN A 530 -20.68 -30.37 -20.08
CA ASN A 530 -19.52 -30.83 -19.29
C ASN A 530 -18.58 -29.71 -18.81
N MET A 531 -19.13 -28.53 -18.49
CA MET A 531 -18.38 -27.40 -17.93
C MET A 531 -19.07 -26.86 -16.66
N LEU A 532 -18.31 -26.57 -15.60
CA LEU A 532 -18.79 -25.80 -14.45
C LEU A 532 -19.07 -24.35 -14.86
N ILE A 533 -20.22 -23.82 -14.47
CA ILE A 533 -20.65 -22.45 -14.80
C ILE A 533 -20.86 -21.70 -13.49
N SER A 534 -20.07 -20.65 -13.26
CA SER A 534 -20.09 -19.85 -12.04
C SER A 534 -20.62 -18.43 -12.31
N CYS A 535 -21.44 -17.93 -11.39
CA CYS A 535 -21.99 -16.57 -11.42
C CYS A 535 -21.76 -15.91 -10.05
N SER A 536 -21.39 -14.63 -10.06
CA SER A 536 -21.23 -13.81 -8.85
C SER A 536 -22.58 -13.26 -8.39
N LEU A 537 -22.88 -13.39 -7.10
CA LEU A 537 -23.99 -12.75 -6.40
C LEU A 537 -23.43 -11.88 -5.27
N GLN A 538 -23.50 -10.57 -5.43
CA GLN A 538 -23.10 -9.59 -4.42
C GLN A 538 -24.21 -9.41 -3.38
N LEU A 539 -23.81 -9.39 -2.11
CA LEU A 539 -24.66 -9.10 -0.96
C LEU A 539 -24.10 -7.88 -0.23
N THR A 540 -24.82 -6.75 -0.23
CA THR A 540 -24.36 -5.50 0.41
C THR A 540 -25.08 -5.25 1.73
N ASN A 541 -24.34 -5.31 2.83
CA ASN A 541 -24.79 -4.91 4.16
C ASN A 541 -24.67 -3.40 4.33
N ARG A 542 -25.82 -2.72 4.44
CA ARG A 542 -25.90 -1.28 4.75
C ARG A 542 -26.12 -1.00 6.24
N THR A 543 -26.11 -2.02 7.08
CA THR A 543 -26.34 -1.93 8.53
C THR A 543 -25.03 -1.93 9.33
N GLU A 544 -25.12 -1.49 10.59
CA GLU A 544 -24.00 -1.50 11.54
C GLU A 544 -23.74 -2.87 12.18
N ASP A 545 -24.68 -3.82 12.04
CA ASP A 545 -24.55 -5.17 12.59
C ASP A 545 -23.97 -6.14 11.54
N SER A 546 -23.26 -7.19 11.99
CA SER A 546 -22.88 -8.31 11.11
C SER A 546 -24.11 -9.16 10.74
N ILE A 547 -24.21 -9.64 9.51
CA ILE A 547 -25.37 -10.42 9.03
C ILE A 547 -24.95 -11.83 8.65
N LEU A 548 -25.52 -12.83 9.33
CA LEU A 548 -25.42 -14.24 8.95
C LEU A 548 -26.30 -14.50 7.71
N VAL A 549 -25.74 -15.14 6.69
CA VAL A 549 -26.45 -15.46 5.43
C VAL A 549 -26.51 -16.95 5.14
N ARG A 550 -27.58 -17.36 4.46
CA ARG A 550 -27.81 -18.71 3.94
C ARG A 550 -28.56 -18.65 2.61
N LEU A 551 -27.85 -18.90 1.51
CA LEU A 551 -28.41 -19.04 0.16
C LEU A 551 -28.72 -20.53 -0.12
N GLY A 552 -29.89 -20.81 -0.68
CA GLY A 552 -30.30 -22.16 -1.11
C GLY A 552 -31.22 -22.15 -2.33
N THR A 553 -31.65 -23.32 -2.79
CA THR A 553 -32.70 -23.50 -3.81
C THR A 553 -33.49 -24.77 -3.51
N LYS A 554 -34.77 -24.82 -3.88
CA LYS A 554 -35.65 -25.99 -3.66
C LYS A 554 -35.18 -27.23 -4.44
N SER A 555 -34.47 -27.05 -5.55
CA SER A 555 -33.93 -28.12 -6.40
C SER A 555 -32.55 -28.64 -5.98
N SER A 556 -32.05 -28.24 -4.80
CA SER A 556 -30.62 -28.36 -4.44
C SER A 556 -30.13 -29.80 -4.25
N LYS A 557 -29.65 -30.39 -5.36
CA LYS A 557 -28.49 -31.32 -5.43
C LYS A 557 -28.09 -31.68 -6.86
N LYS A 558 -29.05 -31.70 -7.80
CA LYS A 558 -28.81 -32.18 -9.17
C LYS A 558 -27.99 -31.20 -10.04
N TYR A 559 -28.33 -29.91 -10.00
CA TYR A 559 -27.78 -28.90 -10.91
C TYR A 559 -26.78 -27.91 -10.28
N MET A 560 -26.62 -27.91 -8.95
CA MET A 560 -25.78 -26.94 -8.22
C MET A 560 -24.62 -27.62 -7.50
N ALA A 561 -23.40 -27.09 -7.64
CA ALA A 561 -22.19 -27.73 -7.14
C ALA A 561 -22.16 -27.77 -5.60
N LYS A 562 -22.39 -26.62 -4.98
CA LYS A 562 -22.29 -26.39 -3.53
C LYS A 562 -23.53 -25.61 -3.05
N MET A 563 -24.47 -26.31 -2.38
CA MET A 563 -25.70 -25.74 -1.81
C MET A 563 -26.09 -26.50 -0.53
N PRO A 564 -26.64 -25.81 0.50
CA PRO A 564 -26.74 -24.36 0.64
C PRO A 564 -25.37 -23.71 0.85
N ILE A 565 -25.25 -22.42 0.55
CA ILE A 565 -24.07 -21.61 0.85
C ILE A 565 -24.37 -20.77 2.09
N CYS A 566 -23.56 -20.88 3.13
CA CYS A 566 -23.64 -20.03 4.33
C CYS A 566 -22.41 -19.12 4.42
N GLY A 567 -22.54 -17.98 5.08
CA GLY A 567 -21.46 -17.02 5.33
C GLY A 567 -21.89 -15.91 6.29
N VAL A 568 -21.02 -14.93 6.53
CA VAL A 568 -21.34 -13.70 7.27
C VAL A 568 -20.93 -12.51 6.42
N VAL A 569 -21.78 -11.50 6.33
CA VAL A 569 -21.51 -10.21 5.68
C VAL A 569 -21.22 -9.17 6.79
N PRO A 570 -19.98 -8.65 6.89
CA PRO A 570 -19.62 -7.63 7.88
C PRO A 570 -20.45 -6.34 7.73
N PRO A 571 -20.50 -5.46 8.76
CA PRO A 571 -21.14 -4.16 8.68
C PRO A 571 -20.65 -3.33 7.49
N ARG A 572 -21.52 -2.49 6.93
CA ARG A 572 -21.18 -1.50 5.87
C ARG A 572 -20.35 -2.07 4.68
N SER A 573 -20.54 -3.34 4.31
CA SER A 573 -19.66 -4.04 3.35
C SER A 573 -20.42 -4.79 2.25
N THR A 574 -19.77 -4.99 1.09
CA THR A 574 -20.28 -5.84 0.01
C THR A 574 -19.50 -7.16 -0.05
N TYR A 575 -20.19 -8.27 0.12
CA TYR A 575 -19.61 -9.62 0.12
C TYR A 575 -20.10 -10.41 -1.10
N THR A 576 -19.18 -10.97 -1.88
CA THR A 576 -19.51 -11.69 -3.12
C THR A 576 -19.60 -13.19 -2.88
N ILE A 577 -20.77 -13.79 -3.12
CA ILE A 577 -20.97 -15.24 -3.18
C ILE A 577 -20.79 -15.72 -4.63
N ILE A 578 -19.93 -16.70 -4.86
CA ILE A 578 -19.83 -17.38 -6.14
C ILE A 578 -20.79 -18.58 -6.14
N VAL A 579 -21.88 -18.49 -6.90
CA VAL A 579 -22.84 -19.57 -7.12
C VAL A 579 -22.37 -20.38 -8.33
N THR A 580 -22.28 -21.70 -8.21
CA THR A 580 -21.74 -22.55 -9.29
C THR A 580 -22.69 -23.71 -9.63
N ALA A 581 -23.08 -23.79 -10.89
CA ALA A 581 -23.81 -24.93 -11.45
C ALA A 581 -22.87 -26.12 -11.70
N ARG A 582 -23.40 -27.34 -11.58
CA ARG A 582 -22.68 -28.58 -11.94
C ARG A 582 -22.59 -28.72 -13.45
N GLU A 583 -21.53 -29.37 -13.89
CA GLU A 583 -21.42 -29.96 -15.23
C GLU A 583 -22.66 -30.82 -15.52
N GLN A 584 -23.22 -30.68 -16.73
CA GLN A 584 -24.31 -31.51 -17.24
C GLN A 584 -24.02 -31.82 -18.72
N GLU A 585 -24.29 -33.05 -19.17
CA GLU A 585 -24.10 -33.43 -20.59
C GLU A 585 -25.14 -32.79 -21.53
N LYS A 586 -26.32 -32.47 -21.00
CA LYS A 586 -27.50 -32.01 -21.76
C LYS A 586 -28.16 -30.86 -21.03
N GLN A 587 -28.77 -29.95 -21.80
CA GLN A 587 -29.43 -28.77 -21.25
C GLN A 587 -30.55 -29.19 -20.28
N PRO A 588 -30.62 -28.64 -19.06
CA PRO A 588 -31.73 -28.89 -18.14
C PRO A 588 -33.07 -28.48 -18.76
N PRO A 589 -34.18 -29.18 -18.42
CA PRO A 589 -35.51 -28.74 -18.82
C PRO A 589 -35.81 -27.34 -18.25
N PHE A 590 -36.40 -26.48 -19.07
CA PHE A 590 -36.59 -25.06 -18.75
C PHE A 590 -37.59 -24.90 -17.59
N ASN A 591 -37.07 -24.63 -16.40
CA ASN A 591 -37.82 -24.33 -15.18
C ASN A 591 -37.18 -23.10 -14.52
N GLU A 592 -38.00 -22.15 -14.07
CA GLU A 592 -37.55 -21.05 -13.22
C GLU A 592 -37.16 -21.57 -11.82
N GLU A 593 -35.86 -21.77 -11.57
CA GLU A 593 -35.37 -22.17 -10.25
C GLU A 593 -35.12 -20.95 -9.36
N TYR A 594 -36.06 -20.67 -8.45
CA TYR A 594 -35.90 -19.59 -7.48
C TYR A 594 -34.90 -19.94 -6.37
N PHE A 595 -33.81 -19.19 -6.31
CA PHE A 595 -32.95 -19.15 -5.13
C PHE A 595 -33.69 -18.51 -3.95
N THR A 596 -33.37 -18.96 -2.74
CA THR A 596 -33.88 -18.41 -1.48
C THR A 596 -32.69 -17.96 -0.66
N LEU A 597 -32.55 -16.66 -0.45
CA LEU A 597 -31.61 -16.08 0.50
C LEU A 597 -32.34 -15.87 1.83
N ALA A 598 -31.75 -16.39 2.91
CA ALA A 598 -32.11 -16.04 4.27
C ALA A 598 -30.96 -15.24 4.90
N SER A 599 -31.29 -14.17 5.61
CA SER A 599 -30.36 -13.26 6.29
C SER A 599 -30.84 -13.00 7.72
N SER A 600 -29.90 -12.82 8.66
CA SER A 600 -30.23 -12.54 10.05
C SER A 600 -29.13 -11.73 10.74
N ILE A 601 -29.52 -10.72 11.52
CA ILE A 601 -28.63 -9.88 12.32
C ILE A 601 -27.95 -10.74 13.41
N VAL A 602 -26.62 -10.69 13.51
CA VAL A 602 -25.84 -11.34 14.56
C VAL A 602 -25.80 -10.44 15.81
N ARG A 603 -26.89 -10.45 16.57
CA ARG A 603 -26.92 -9.94 17.96
C ARG A 603 -26.71 -11.08 18.94
N GLY A 604 -26.09 -10.77 20.08
CA GLY A 604 -25.68 -11.77 21.07
C GLY A 604 -26.86 -12.48 21.74
N GLY A 605 -27.20 -13.66 21.24
CA GLY A 605 -28.10 -14.62 21.90
C GLY A 605 -29.45 -14.86 21.21
N ASN A 606 -29.64 -16.09 20.75
CA ASN A 606 -30.90 -16.77 20.43
C ASN A 606 -31.79 -16.24 19.27
N LEU A 607 -32.07 -17.14 18.32
CA LEU A 607 -33.06 -16.97 17.25
C LEU A 607 -34.50 -17.04 17.77
N ARG A 608 -35.41 -16.26 17.16
CA ARG A 608 -36.87 -16.54 17.09
C ARG A 608 -37.49 -15.95 15.82
N GLN A 609 -38.71 -16.39 15.52
CA GLN A 609 -39.43 -16.16 14.26
C GLN A 609 -40.45 -15.00 14.36
N GLU A 610 -41.30 -14.86 13.32
CA GLU A 610 -42.57 -14.09 13.27
C GLU A 610 -42.45 -12.55 13.04
N THR A 611 -43.37 -11.86 12.35
CA THR A 611 -44.17 -12.21 11.15
C THR A 611 -44.52 -10.92 10.36
N ALA A 612 -45.02 -11.10 9.12
CA ALA A 612 -45.61 -10.12 8.17
C ALA A 612 -46.31 -8.84 8.75
N THR A 613 -46.46 -7.72 8.03
CA THR A 613 -47.11 -7.60 6.70
C THR A 613 -46.93 -6.23 5.98
N ASN A 614 -46.92 -6.24 4.62
CA ASN A 614 -47.53 -5.25 3.68
C ASN A 614 -47.11 -3.74 3.71
N ASN A 615 -47.14 -2.96 2.61
CA ASN A 615 -47.01 -3.20 1.15
C ASN A 615 -47.10 -1.82 0.42
N GLN A 616 -46.07 -1.37 -0.31
CA GLN A 616 -46.23 -0.30 -1.33
C GLN A 616 -45.13 -0.40 -2.42
N GLN A 617 -45.28 0.38 -3.50
CA GLN A 617 -44.60 0.17 -4.79
C GLN A 617 -43.12 0.62 -4.82
N PRO A 618 -42.32 0.18 -5.81
CA PRO A 618 -40.88 0.41 -5.80
C PRO A 618 -40.56 1.90 -6.02
N PRO A 619 -39.51 2.44 -5.37
CA PRO A 619 -38.86 3.64 -5.88
C PRO A 619 -38.32 3.33 -7.28
N GLN A 620 -38.42 4.31 -8.18
CA GLN A 620 -37.67 4.30 -9.43
C GLN A 620 -36.16 4.33 -9.09
N SER A 621 -35.30 4.04 -10.07
CA SER A 621 -33.86 4.26 -9.92
C SER A 621 -33.61 5.75 -9.65
N GLU A 622 -33.42 6.12 -8.38
CA GLU A 622 -33.19 7.50 -7.97
C GLU A 622 -31.86 7.98 -8.54
N ILE A 623 -31.96 8.85 -9.54
CA ILE A 623 -30.86 9.73 -9.95
C ILE A 623 -30.58 10.62 -8.74
N GLN A 624 -29.52 10.29 -7.98
CA GLN A 624 -29.10 11.09 -6.84
C GLN A 624 -28.51 12.40 -7.35
N ILE A 625 -29.33 13.45 -7.34
CA ILE A 625 -28.91 14.80 -7.72
C ILE A 625 -27.94 15.30 -6.67
N ILE A 626 -26.67 15.48 -7.05
CA ILE A 626 -25.60 15.96 -6.17
C ILE A 626 -25.88 17.40 -5.69
N SER A 627 -26.42 18.25 -6.57
CA SER A 627 -26.84 19.61 -6.24
C SER A 627 -28.07 20.05 -7.04
N ILE A 628 -29.03 20.68 -6.36
CA ILE A 628 -30.22 21.30 -6.97
C ILE A 628 -30.05 22.84 -7.05
N THR A 629 -28.82 23.34 -6.85
CA THR A 629 -28.50 24.76 -7.02
C THR A 629 -28.68 25.17 -8.49
N LYS A 630 -29.23 26.37 -8.71
CA LYS A 630 -29.49 26.90 -10.06
C LYS A 630 -28.20 27.43 -10.70
N PHE A 631 -27.41 26.53 -11.24
CA PHE A 631 -26.34 26.88 -12.18
C PHE A 631 -26.92 27.32 -13.54
N SER A 632 -26.12 28.06 -14.30
CA SER A 632 -26.33 28.26 -15.73
C SER A 632 -26.12 26.93 -16.49
N GLN A 633 -26.56 26.85 -17.75
CA GLN A 633 -26.49 25.61 -18.53
C GLN A 633 -25.05 25.10 -18.63
N VAL A 634 -24.82 23.81 -18.33
CA VAL A 634 -23.54 23.12 -18.59
C VAL A 634 -23.33 23.04 -20.11
N LEU A 635 -22.15 23.43 -20.58
CA LEU A 635 -21.77 23.42 -21.99
C LEU A 635 -20.77 22.29 -22.28
N SER A 636 -19.70 22.17 -21.49
CA SER A 636 -18.77 21.05 -21.56
C SER A 636 -18.56 20.36 -20.22
N MET A 637 -17.95 19.17 -20.30
CA MET A 637 -17.44 18.41 -19.18
C MET A 637 -16.05 17.87 -19.54
N ASP A 638 -15.17 17.81 -18.55
CA ASP A 638 -13.92 17.04 -18.61
C ASP A 638 -13.72 16.28 -17.30
N VAL A 639 -12.88 15.25 -17.31
CA VAL A 639 -12.58 14.42 -16.13
C VAL A 639 -11.08 14.43 -15.89
N HIS A 640 -10.65 14.73 -14.67
CA HIS A 640 -9.22 14.74 -14.37
C HIS A 640 -8.66 13.32 -14.59
N PRO A 641 -7.56 13.12 -15.33
CA PRO A 641 -7.03 11.78 -15.61
C PRO A 641 -6.51 11.04 -14.36
N THR A 642 -6.46 11.72 -13.21
CA THR A 642 -5.72 11.30 -12.02
C THR A 642 -6.49 11.43 -10.71
N GLU A 643 -7.32 12.47 -10.56
CA GLU A 643 -8.12 12.76 -9.35
C GLU A 643 -9.59 12.37 -9.58
N PRO A 644 -10.42 12.18 -8.53
CA PRO A 644 -11.86 11.88 -8.68
C PRO A 644 -12.69 13.10 -9.11
N TRP A 645 -12.10 13.99 -9.90
CA TRP A 645 -12.61 15.31 -10.23
C TRP A 645 -13.29 15.34 -11.59
N ILE A 646 -14.46 15.96 -11.63
CA ILE A 646 -15.21 16.27 -12.84
C ILE A 646 -15.22 17.79 -12.98
N MET A 647 -14.74 18.33 -14.09
CA MET A 647 -14.88 19.74 -14.42
C MET A 647 -16.14 19.95 -15.26
N THR A 648 -16.91 21.00 -14.98
CA THR A 648 -18.02 21.45 -15.83
C THR A 648 -17.85 22.93 -16.19
N SER A 649 -17.99 23.26 -17.48
CA SER A 649 -18.03 24.65 -17.94
C SER A 649 -19.47 25.09 -18.21
N HIS A 650 -19.79 26.36 -18.02
CA HIS A 650 -21.16 26.85 -18.06
C HIS A 650 -21.39 28.10 -18.92
N LEU A 651 -22.64 28.25 -19.37
CA LEU A 651 -23.16 29.38 -20.16
C LEU A 651 -23.06 30.75 -19.43
N GLY A 652 -22.95 30.75 -18.10
CA GLY A 652 -22.73 31.95 -17.28
C GLY A 652 -21.26 32.36 -17.10
N GLY A 653 -20.32 31.60 -17.68
CA GLY A 653 -18.87 31.80 -17.51
C GLY A 653 -18.27 31.07 -16.32
N ASP A 654 -19.10 30.47 -15.48
CA ASP A 654 -18.63 29.67 -14.35
C ASP A 654 -17.97 28.37 -14.82
N ILE A 655 -16.85 28.00 -14.19
CA ILE A 655 -16.23 26.68 -14.30
C ILE A 655 -16.16 26.08 -12.90
N PHE A 656 -16.66 24.87 -12.71
CA PHE A 656 -16.65 24.18 -11.41
C PHE A 656 -15.86 22.87 -11.49
N ILE A 657 -14.99 22.62 -10.52
CA ILE A 657 -14.35 21.32 -10.29
C ILE A 657 -15.08 20.63 -9.14
N TRP A 658 -15.70 19.49 -9.43
CA TRP A 658 -16.50 18.68 -8.51
C TRP A 658 -15.73 17.46 -8.06
N ASP A 659 -15.60 17.22 -6.75
CA ASP A 659 -15.12 15.93 -6.24
C ASP A 659 -16.28 14.93 -6.20
N ASN A 660 -16.18 13.89 -7.03
CA ASN A 660 -17.22 12.86 -7.19
C ASN A 660 -17.30 11.89 -5.99
N GLN A 661 -16.27 11.83 -5.13
CA GLN A 661 -16.28 11.04 -3.91
C GLN A 661 -16.86 11.83 -2.72
N ALA A 662 -16.39 13.06 -2.52
CA ALA A 662 -16.88 13.95 -1.46
C ALA A 662 -18.29 14.52 -1.77
N ARG A 663 -18.64 14.62 -3.06
CA ARG A 663 -19.90 15.15 -3.60
C ARG A 663 -20.09 16.67 -3.40
N GLU A 664 -18.99 17.40 -3.41
CA GLU A 664 -18.95 18.85 -3.27
C GLU A 664 -18.09 19.51 -4.38
N ILE A 665 -18.11 20.85 -4.42
CA ILE A 665 -17.27 21.63 -5.33
C ILE A 665 -15.94 21.86 -4.60
N GLU A 666 -14.82 21.41 -5.18
CA GLU A 666 -13.48 21.65 -4.65
C GLU A 666 -13.04 23.08 -5.01
N VAL A 667 -13.24 23.53 -6.26
CA VAL A 667 -12.80 24.84 -6.77
C VAL A 667 -13.78 25.42 -7.81
N SER A 668 -13.86 26.75 -7.93
CA SER A 668 -14.63 27.43 -8.99
C SER A 668 -13.93 28.66 -9.60
N PHE A 669 -14.04 28.82 -10.92
CA PHE A 669 -13.41 29.90 -11.71
C PHE A 669 -14.44 30.66 -12.56
N GLY A 670 -14.04 31.79 -13.16
CA GLY A 670 -14.83 32.56 -14.13
C GLY A 670 -16.03 33.37 -13.58
N GLY A 671 -16.39 33.14 -12.32
CA GLY A 671 -17.57 33.73 -11.67
C GLY A 671 -17.58 35.26 -11.62
N GLY A 672 -18.17 35.88 -12.65
CA GLY A 672 -18.35 37.34 -12.76
C GLY A 672 -18.37 37.89 -14.18
N THR A 673 -17.90 37.15 -15.19
CA THR A 673 -17.84 37.62 -16.58
C THR A 673 -19.21 37.63 -17.27
N ASN A 674 -20.05 36.62 -17.00
CA ASN A 674 -21.29 36.34 -17.75
C ASN A 674 -21.03 36.13 -19.27
N ILE A 675 -19.86 35.62 -19.61
CA ILE A 675 -19.43 35.22 -20.96
C ILE A 675 -19.44 33.68 -20.98
N PRO A 676 -20.07 32.99 -21.96
CA PRO A 676 -20.10 31.53 -21.97
C PRO A 676 -18.69 30.90 -22.01
N VAL A 677 -18.44 29.85 -21.23
CA VAL A 677 -17.29 28.96 -21.45
C VAL A 677 -17.78 27.72 -22.17
N TYR A 678 -17.61 27.68 -23.49
CA TYR A 678 -18.15 26.60 -24.33
C TYR A 678 -17.43 25.27 -24.12
N ASP A 679 -16.11 25.31 -23.92
CA ASP A 679 -15.27 24.13 -23.72
C ASP A 679 -14.16 24.41 -22.70
N ALA A 680 -13.81 23.41 -21.90
CA ALA A 680 -12.70 23.47 -20.94
C ALA A 680 -12.01 22.11 -20.82
N LYS A 681 -10.68 22.09 -20.64
CA LYS A 681 -9.87 20.87 -20.54
C LYS A 681 -8.79 20.97 -19.47
N PHE A 682 -8.48 19.85 -18.83
CA PHE A 682 -7.37 19.74 -17.89
C PHE A 682 -6.01 19.63 -18.59
N ILE A 683 -4.99 20.22 -17.97
CA ILE A 683 -3.57 20.09 -18.32
C ILE A 683 -2.81 19.58 -17.09
N GLU A 684 -3.03 18.30 -16.77
CA GLU A 684 -2.55 17.65 -15.53
C GLU A 684 -1.06 17.88 -15.23
N ARG A 685 -0.20 17.78 -16.24
CA ARG A 685 1.26 18.00 -16.11
C ARG A 685 1.70 19.39 -15.63
N GLU A 686 0.86 20.42 -15.75
CA GLU A 686 1.16 21.80 -15.30
C GLU A 686 0.36 22.18 -14.03
N GLU A 687 -0.50 21.29 -13.50
CA GLU A 687 -1.58 21.60 -12.54
C GLU A 687 -2.54 22.74 -13.01
N TRP A 688 -2.77 22.86 -14.34
CA TRP A 688 -3.65 23.89 -14.96
C TRP A 688 -4.94 23.31 -15.56
N LEU A 689 -5.95 24.16 -15.71
CA LEU A 689 -7.04 23.99 -16.68
C LEU A 689 -7.01 25.11 -17.72
N VAL A 690 -7.50 24.82 -18.92
CA VAL A 690 -7.66 25.77 -20.02
C VAL A 690 -9.12 25.82 -20.47
N ALA A 691 -9.62 27.03 -20.71
CA ALA A 691 -11.01 27.34 -21.03
C ALA A 691 -11.10 28.18 -22.32
N GLY A 692 -12.15 27.95 -23.09
CA GLY A 692 -12.49 28.72 -24.28
C GLY A 692 -13.71 29.60 -24.03
N ASP A 693 -13.48 30.91 -23.93
CA ASP A 693 -14.51 31.90 -23.66
C ASP A 693 -15.24 32.29 -24.97
N GLY A 694 -16.52 32.61 -24.85
CA GLY A 694 -17.39 33.11 -25.93
C GLY A 694 -17.08 34.54 -26.39
N ASP A 695 -16.02 35.17 -25.88
CA ASP A 695 -15.46 36.44 -26.38
C ASP A 695 -14.23 36.25 -27.30
N GLY A 696 -13.85 35.00 -27.58
CA GLY A 696 -12.67 34.66 -28.38
C GLY A 696 -11.38 34.44 -27.57
N THR A 697 -11.46 34.50 -26.24
CA THR A 697 -10.30 34.39 -25.35
C THR A 697 -10.04 32.96 -24.88
N ILE A 698 -8.77 32.56 -24.83
CA ILE A 698 -8.34 31.41 -24.02
C ILE A 698 -8.02 31.90 -22.61
N CYS A 699 -8.69 31.35 -21.60
CA CYS A 699 -8.37 31.57 -20.19
C CYS A 699 -7.69 30.35 -19.60
N VAL A 700 -6.59 30.56 -18.86
CA VAL A 700 -5.79 29.49 -18.24
C VAL A 700 -5.72 29.74 -16.74
N TYR A 701 -6.13 28.75 -15.94
CA TYR A 701 -6.14 28.84 -14.49
C TYR A 701 -5.34 27.71 -13.86
N SER A 702 -4.54 28.00 -12.83
CA SER A 702 -3.96 26.98 -11.96
C SER A 702 -5.00 26.55 -10.95
N TYR A 703 -5.27 25.24 -10.89
CA TYR A 703 -6.18 24.67 -9.89
C TYR A 703 -5.47 24.28 -8.59
N ASP A 704 -4.15 24.49 -8.48
CA ASP A 704 -3.43 24.45 -7.19
C ASP A 704 -3.46 25.80 -6.47
N THR A 705 -3.23 26.90 -7.19
CA THR A 705 -3.15 28.24 -6.59
C THR A 705 -4.46 29.02 -6.67
N GLU A 706 -5.49 28.48 -7.33
CA GLU A 706 -6.77 29.12 -7.60
C GLU A 706 -6.62 30.50 -8.32
N GLN A 707 -5.59 30.65 -9.16
CA GLN A 707 -5.27 31.91 -9.85
C GLN A 707 -5.34 31.78 -11.38
N GLU A 708 -5.63 32.90 -12.05
CA GLU A 708 -5.40 33.07 -13.49
C GLU A 708 -3.89 33.07 -13.78
N VAL A 709 -3.48 32.23 -14.73
CA VAL A 709 -2.09 32.07 -15.19
C VAL A 709 -1.87 32.88 -16.46
N ALA A 710 -2.83 32.84 -17.38
CA ALA A 710 -2.80 33.60 -18.63
C ALA A 710 -4.22 33.82 -19.17
N LYS A 711 -4.42 34.94 -19.87
CA LYS A 711 -5.63 35.26 -20.64
C LYS A 711 -5.18 35.75 -22.03
N ILE A 712 -5.58 35.05 -23.09
CA ILE A 712 -5.03 35.19 -24.45
C ILE A 712 -6.16 35.46 -25.46
N GLU A 713 -6.18 36.65 -26.06
CA GLU A 713 -7.06 36.99 -27.19
C GLU A 713 -6.71 36.10 -28.40
N ALA A 714 -7.48 35.03 -28.62
CA ALA A 714 -7.11 33.97 -29.56
C ALA A 714 -7.90 34.03 -30.89
N HIS A 715 -9.18 34.37 -30.85
CA HIS A 715 -10.10 34.42 -31.99
C HIS A 715 -10.91 35.72 -32.02
N GLU A 716 -11.47 36.06 -33.17
CA GLU A 716 -12.40 37.22 -33.31
C GLU A 716 -13.87 36.82 -33.10
N GLY A 717 -14.15 35.51 -33.06
CA GLY A 717 -15.46 34.92 -32.77
C GLY A 717 -15.42 34.02 -31.52
N GLU A 718 -16.53 33.38 -31.20
CA GLU A 718 -16.65 32.49 -30.02
C GLU A 718 -15.66 31.32 -30.13
N ILE A 719 -14.94 30.94 -29.06
CA ILE A 719 -14.24 29.65 -29.05
C ILE A 719 -15.29 28.54 -28.87
N THR A 720 -15.37 27.61 -29.80
CA THR A 720 -16.47 26.61 -29.89
C THR A 720 -16.09 25.27 -29.28
N SER A 721 -14.80 24.92 -29.38
CA SER A 721 -14.18 23.76 -28.73
C SER A 721 -12.67 23.97 -28.64
N LEU A 722 -12.00 23.23 -27.77
CA LEU A 722 -10.54 23.23 -27.64
C LEU A 722 -9.98 21.84 -27.34
N ALA A 723 -8.84 21.54 -27.96
CA ALA A 723 -8.06 20.33 -27.64
C ALA A 723 -6.69 20.71 -27.04
N VAL A 724 -6.22 19.90 -26.09
CA VAL A 724 -4.88 19.99 -25.49
C VAL A 724 -4.03 18.83 -26.01
N HIS A 725 -2.79 19.09 -26.43
CA HIS A 725 -1.90 18.00 -26.87
C HIS A 725 -1.40 17.21 -25.64
N PRO A 726 -1.50 15.86 -25.63
CA PRO A 726 -1.30 15.06 -24.42
C PRO A 726 0.12 15.18 -23.84
N THR A 727 1.14 15.39 -24.69
CA THR A 727 2.57 15.36 -24.29
C THR A 727 3.36 16.62 -24.62
N SER A 728 2.74 17.62 -25.24
CA SER A 728 3.44 18.80 -25.78
C SER A 728 2.69 20.07 -25.39
N PRO A 729 3.36 21.21 -25.17
CA PRO A 729 2.73 22.45 -24.74
C PRO A 729 2.02 23.13 -25.93
N LEU A 730 0.90 22.53 -26.36
CA LEU A 730 0.07 22.98 -27.48
C LEU A 730 -1.41 22.91 -27.10
N VAL A 731 -2.14 24.02 -27.33
CA VAL A 731 -3.60 24.08 -27.33
C VAL A 731 -4.07 24.38 -28.75
N LEU A 732 -5.18 23.77 -29.14
CA LEU A 732 -5.81 23.91 -30.44
C LEU A 732 -7.27 24.36 -30.24
N PRO A 733 -7.52 25.67 -30.00
CA PRO A 733 -8.86 26.24 -30.12
C PRO A 733 -9.40 26.14 -31.56
N VAL A 734 -10.73 26.10 -31.64
CA VAL A 734 -11.51 26.34 -32.86
C VAL A 734 -12.62 27.35 -32.58
N SER A 735 -13.04 28.09 -33.59
CA SER A 735 -14.00 29.18 -33.45
C SER A 735 -15.02 29.22 -34.59
N ASP A 736 -16.05 30.05 -34.42
CA ASP A 736 -16.96 30.45 -35.49
C ASP A 736 -16.46 31.59 -36.39
N ASP A 737 -15.25 32.12 -36.13
CA ASP A 737 -14.47 32.87 -37.13
C ASP A 737 -13.97 32.02 -38.32
N HIS A 738 -14.36 30.74 -38.35
CA HIS A 738 -13.98 29.69 -39.32
C HIS A 738 -12.51 29.24 -39.25
N LEU A 739 -11.75 29.70 -38.26
CA LEU A 739 -10.33 29.38 -38.10
C LEU A 739 -10.11 28.27 -37.06
N ILE A 740 -9.00 27.56 -37.26
CA ILE A 740 -8.38 26.71 -36.26
C ILE A 740 -7.00 27.32 -35.97
N LYS A 741 -6.63 27.56 -34.71
CA LYS A 741 -5.33 28.16 -34.37
C LYS A 741 -4.54 27.27 -33.42
N LEU A 742 -3.25 27.09 -33.68
CA LEU A 742 -2.36 26.29 -32.84
C LEU A 742 -1.52 27.19 -31.96
N TRP A 743 -1.89 27.26 -30.68
CA TRP A 743 -1.16 28.01 -29.66
C TRP A 743 -0.15 27.13 -28.97
N ALA A 744 1.09 27.59 -28.85
CA ALA A 744 2.12 26.99 -28.01
C ALA A 744 2.32 27.81 -26.74
N TRP A 745 2.84 27.17 -25.68
CA TRP A 745 3.30 27.85 -24.48
C TRP A 745 4.71 27.43 -24.07
N ASP A 746 5.48 28.36 -23.51
CA ASP A 746 6.83 28.15 -23.00
C ASP A 746 7.18 29.15 -21.88
N GLU A 747 8.46 29.24 -21.51
CA GLU A 747 8.95 30.20 -20.49
C GLU A 747 8.78 31.69 -20.91
N ASN A 748 8.55 31.98 -22.18
CA ASN A 748 8.35 33.33 -22.72
C ASN A 748 6.87 33.73 -22.80
N GLY A 749 5.94 32.78 -22.64
CA GLY A 749 4.50 33.02 -22.60
C GLY A 749 3.71 32.12 -23.56
N TRP A 750 2.79 32.72 -24.32
CA TRP A 750 1.89 32.03 -25.25
C TRP A 750 2.03 32.64 -26.66
N GLU A 751 2.23 31.80 -27.68
CA GLU A 751 2.35 32.24 -29.08
C GLU A 751 1.42 31.47 -30.03
N CYS A 752 0.81 32.17 -30.98
CA CYS A 752 0.06 31.56 -32.07
C CYS A 752 1.04 31.08 -33.15
N THR A 753 1.37 29.79 -33.12
CA THR A 753 2.35 29.19 -34.04
C THR A 753 1.80 29.01 -35.46
N ARG A 754 0.48 28.78 -35.60
CA ARG A 754 -0.20 28.50 -36.88
C ARG A 754 -1.67 28.92 -36.84
N THR A 755 -2.18 29.33 -38.00
CA THR A 755 -3.60 29.35 -38.33
C THR A 755 -3.84 28.34 -39.45
N PHE A 756 -4.94 27.59 -39.39
CA PHE A 756 -5.44 26.77 -40.49
C PHE A 756 -6.73 27.39 -41.02
N GLU A 757 -6.82 27.48 -42.35
CA GLU A 757 -7.90 28.13 -43.10
C GLU A 757 -8.53 27.13 -44.08
N GLY A 758 -9.75 27.42 -44.56
CA GLY A 758 -10.41 26.64 -45.62
C GLY A 758 -11.73 25.97 -45.19
N HIS A 759 -12.12 26.06 -43.92
CA HIS A 759 -13.49 25.78 -43.51
C HIS A 759 -14.42 26.90 -43.99
N SER A 760 -15.62 26.53 -44.47
CA SER A 760 -16.63 27.47 -44.98
C SER A 760 -17.81 27.68 -44.04
N ASP A 761 -17.73 27.15 -42.81
CA ASP A 761 -18.78 27.16 -41.79
C ASP A 761 -18.15 27.00 -40.38
N LYS A 762 -18.94 27.11 -39.31
CA LYS A 762 -18.51 27.02 -37.91
C LYS A 762 -17.87 25.64 -37.63
N VAL A 763 -16.64 25.62 -37.11
CA VAL A 763 -15.98 24.36 -36.72
C VAL A 763 -16.57 23.90 -35.38
N THR A 764 -17.09 22.66 -35.33
CA THR A 764 -17.89 22.17 -34.19
C THR A 764 -17.08 21.48 -33.10
N GLN A 765 -16.01 20.76 -33.45
CA GLN A 765 -15.11 20.11 -32.49
C GLN A 765 -13.74 19.84 -33.15
N VAL A 766 -12.68 19.81 -32.34
CA VAL A 766 -11.33 19.39 -32.76
C VAL A 766 -10.74 18.35 -31.81
N VAL A 767 -9.87 17.47 -32.31
CA VAL A 767 -9.13 16.47 -31.52
C VAL A 767 -7.71 16.29 -32.06
N PHE A 768 -6.73 16.07 -31.18
CA PHE A 768 -5.38 15.69 -31.57
C PHE A 768 -5.29 14.19 -31.90
N ASN A 769 -4.44 13.84 -32.88
CA ASN A 769 -4.06 12.47 -33.22
C ASN A 769 -2.54 12.43 -33.51
N THR A 770 -1.82 11.54 -32.81
CA THR A 770 -0.35 11.53 -32.71
C THR A 770 0.41 11.13 -33.99
N VAL A 771 -0.29 10.72 -35.05
CA VAL A 771 0.33 10.36 -36.35
C VAL A 771 0.47 11.55 -37.30
N TRP A 772 -0.39 12.55 -37.16
CA TRP A 772 -0.49 13.62 -38.17
C TRP A 772 0.56 14.69 -37.94
N ASP A 773 1.55 14.72 -38.83
CA ASP A 773 2.54 15.78 -38.89
C ASP A 773 1.86 17.16 -39.02
N ILE A 774 1.94 17.92 -37.93
CA ILE A 774 1.40 19.27 -37.72
C ILE A 774 2.22 20.32 -38.49
N SER A 775 3.38 19.97 -39.07
CA SER A 775 4.21 20.93 -39.81
C SER A 775 3.62 21.36 -41.16
N SER A 776 2.66 20.61 -41.70
CA SER A 776 1.91 20.94 -42.93
C SER A 776 0.64 21.73 -42.64
N SER A 777 0.37 22.74 -43.47
CA SER A 777 -0.89 23.51 -43.47
C SER A 777 -1.96 22.97 -44.42
N GLU A 778 -1.64 21.97 -45.26
CA GLU A 778 -2.58 21.35 -46.19
C GLU A 778 -3.40 20.23 -45.52
N SER A 779 -4.70 20.14 -45.83
CA SER A 779 -5.59 19.08 -45.37
C SER A 779 -5.28 17.76 -46.07
N LYS A 780 -4.78 16.77 -45.30
CA LYS A 780 -4.25 15.51 -45.83
C LYS A 780 -5.32 14.46 -46.18
N ILE A 781 -6.47 14.47 -45.50
CA ILE A 781 -7.63 13.58 -45.73
C ILE A 781 -8.93 14.39 -45.63
N LEU A 782 -9.93 14.06 -46.45
CA LEU A 782 -11.30 14.56 -46.35
C LEU A 782 -12.29 13.38 -46.31
N LEU A 783 -13.10 13.27 -45.24
CA LEU A 783 -14.04 12.16 -45.02
C LEU A 783 -15.48 12.64 -45.22
N THR A 784 -16.21 12.05 -46.19
CA THR A 784 -17.50 12.60 -46.68
C THR A 784 -18.68 11.62 -46.69
N ASP A 785 -18.59 10.46 -46.02
CA ASP A 785 -19.66 9.43 -46.09
C ASP A 785 -20.90 9.78 -45.24
N HIS A 786 -20.81 10.80 -44.36
CA HIS A 786 -21.95 11.29 -43.60
C HIS A 786 -22.91 12.10 -44.47
N GLN A 787 -24.22 11.95 -44.22
CA GLN A 787 -25.26 12.57 -45.07
C GLN A 787 -25.62 14.00 -44.63
N ASN A 788 -25.38 14.32 -43.36
CA ASN A 788 -25.62 15.63 -42.75
C ASN A 788 -24.38 16.06 -41.92
N GLU A 789 -24.46 17.23 -41.29
CA GLU A 789 -23.42 17.83 -40.41
C GLU A 789 -22.78 16.84 -39.41
N LEU A 790 -21.50 17.08 -39.12
CA LEU A 790 -20.74 16.42 -38.06
C LEU A 790 -20.88 17.20 -36.74
N LEU A 791 -21.34 16.50 -35.69
CA LEU A 791 -21.60 17.09 -34.38
C LEU A 791 -20.55 16.72 -33.33
N CYS A 792 -19.89 15.57 -33.48
CA CYS A 792 -18.84 15.13 -32.55
C CYS A 792 -17.82 14.18 -33.22
N VAL A 793 -16.61 14.14 -32.66
CA VAL A 793 -15.49 13.33 -33.12
C VAL A 793 -14.61 12.86 -31.96
N GLN A 794 -14.03 11.66 -32.07
CA GLN A 794 -13.03 11.14 -31.14
C GLN A 794 -11.98 10.31 -31.86
N HIS A 795 -10.70 10.52 -31.57
CA HIS A 795 -9.61 9.63 -31.97
C HIS A 795 -9.37 8.55 -30.91
N TYR A 796 -9.04 7.32 -31.34
CA TYR A 796 -8.49 6.26 -30.48
C TYR A 796 -7.53 5.35 -31.25
N THR A 797 -6.75 4.55 -30.54
CA THR A 797 -5.90 3.50 -31.12
C THR A 797 -6.37 2.11 -30.72
N SER A 798 -6.15 1.13 -31.60
CA SER A 798 -6.28 -0.31 -31.31
C SER A 798 -5.24 -1.06 -32.14
N ASP A 799 -4.54 -2.02 -31.54
CA ASP A 799 -3.62 -2.93 -32.24
C ASP A 799 -2.57 -2.20 -33.12
N ASN A 800 -2.07 -1.06 -32.62
CA ASN A 800 -1.15 -0.12 -33.29
C ASN A 800 -1.69 0.51 -34.59
N ARG A 801 -3.02 0.61 -34.74
CA ARG A 801 -3.72 1.39 -35.76
C ARG A 801 -4.49 2.55 -35.16
N HIS A 802 -4.74 3.56 -35.98
CA HIS A 802 -5.40 4.81 -35.61
C HIS A 802 -6.81 4.85 -36.18
N TYR A 803 -7.78 5.08 -35.29
CA TYR A 803 -9.19 5.08 -35.62
C TYR A 803 -9.86 6.40 -35.24
N LEU A 804 -10.79 6.84 -36.06
CA LEU A 804 -11.66 7.98 -35.77
C LEU A 804 -13.09 7.48 -35.57
N ILE A 805 -13.79 8.01 -34.57
CA ILE A 805 -15.26 7.86 -34.42
C ILE A 805 -15.87 9.23 -34.68
N THR A 806 -16.81 9.32 -35.61
CA THR A 806 -17.58 10.53 -35.90
C THR A 806 -19.06 10.32 -35.59
N GLY A 807 -19.76 11.33 -35.07
CA GLY A 807 -21.22 11.34 -34.85
C GLY A 807 -21.88 12.51 -35.59
N SER A 808 -23.05 12.27 -36.18
CA SER A 808 -23.70 13.18 -37.12
C SER A 808 -25.18 13.41 -36.84
N SER A 809 -25.71 14.51 -37.40
CA SER A 809 -27.15 14.75 -37.54
C SER A 809 -27.85 13.81 -38.55
N ASP A 810 -27.12 12.92 -39.23
CA ASP A 810 -27.69 11.79 -39.98
C ASP A 810 -28.12 10.58 -39.12
N LYS A 811 -28.00 10.70 -37.79
CA LYS A 811 -28.42 9.71 -36.77
C LYS A 811 -27.56 8.45 -36.74
N THR A 812 -26.38 8.51 -37.34
CA THR A 812 -25.36 7.46 -37.31
C THR A 812 -24.06 7.96 -36.67
N ALA A 813 -23.26 7.00 -36.19
CA ALA A 813 -21.86 7.23 -35.88
C ALA A 813 -21.01 6.29 -36.74
N GLN A 814 -19.91 6.79 -37.28
CA GLN A 814 -19.05 6.04 -38.19
C GLN A 814 -17.66 5.88 -37.60
N ILE A 815 -17.09 4.69 -37.77
CA ILE A 815 -15.72 4.36 -37.34
C ILE A 815 -14.87 4.25 -38.59
N TRP A 816 -13.75 4.98 -38.62
CA TRP A 816 -12.83 5.11 -39.73
C TRP A 816 -11.47 4.53 -39.38
N ASP A 817 -10.91 3.70 -40.25
CA ASP A 817 -9.52 3.22 -40.19
C ASP A 817 -8.65 4.25 -40.93
N MET A 818 -7.75 4.93 -40.21
CA MET A 818 -7.01 6.09 -40.74
C MET A 818 -5.86 5.68 -41.66
N GLU A 819 -5.37 4.43 -41.55
CA GLU A 819 -4.35 3.89 -42.46
C GLU A 819 -4.92 3.48 -43.83
N THR A 820 -6.23 3.20 -43.92
CA THR A 820 -6.90 2.81 -45.19
C THR A 820 -7.91 3.84 -45.71
N GLU A 821 -8.07 4.96 -45.00
CA GLU A 821 -8.95 6.10 -45.34
C GLU A 821 -10.43 5.70 -45.53
N ARG A 822 -10.92 4.75 -44.74
CA ARG A 822 -12.23 4.10 -44.97
C ARG A 822 -13.08 3.97 -43.72
N CYS A 823 -14.39 4.17 -43.87
CA CYS A 823 -15.39 3.78 -42.89
C CYS A 823 -15.42 2.23 -42.79
N VAL A 824 -14.99 1.70 -41.63
CA VAL A 824 -14.97 0.27 -41.33
C VAL A 824 -16.26 -0.21 -40.66
N GLN A 825 -16.96 0.68 -39.93
CA GLN A 825 -18.20 0.30 -39.23
C GLN A 825 -19.16 1.49 -39.06
N ILE A 826 -20.41 1.33 -39.52
CA ILE A 826 -21.49 2.30 -39.29
C ILE A 826 -22.39 1.82 -38.15
N LEU A 827 -22.45 2.61 -37.08
CA LEU A 827 -23.34 2.43 -35.94
C LEU A 827 -24.68 3.12 -36.23
N LYS A 828 -25.77 2.35 -36.27
CA LYS A 828 -27.14 2.83 -36.50
C LYS A 828 -28.06 2.39 -35.37
N GLY A 829 -29.07 3.21 -35.06
CA GLY A 829 -30.17 2.80 -34.16
C GLY A 829 -30.80 3.93 -33.34
N HIS A 830 -30.15 5.10 -33.24
CA HIS A 830 -30.76 6.28 -32.62
C HIS A 830 -31.93 6.82 -33.45
N ALA A 831 -32.91 7.42 -32.76
CA ALA A 831 -34.05 8.07 -33.40
C ALA A 831 -33.77 9.53 -33.76
N ASP A 832 -32.67 10.11 -33.24
CA ASP A 832 -32.23 11.46 -33.56
C ASP A 832 -30.71 11.59 -33.72
N CYS A 833 -30.20 12.81 -33.94
CA CYS A 833 -28.77 13.08 -34.13
C CYS A 833 -27.89 12.54 -32.99
N ILE A 834 -26.63 12.20 -33.29
CA ILE A 834 -25.65 11.75 -32.30
C ILE A 834 -24.75 12.93 -31.92
N SER A 835 -24.86 13.37 -30.68
CA SER A 835 -24.16 14.54 -30.13
C SER A 835 -22.93 14.21 -29.28
N SER A 836 -22.71 12.93 -28.96
CA SER A 836 -21.50 12.48 -28.28
C SER A 836 -21.14 11.04 -28.65
N VAL A 837 -19.85 10.78 -28.81
CA VAL A 837 -19.26 9.45 -29.04
C VAL A 837 -18.09 9.22 -28.08
N TYR A 838 -18.01 8.04 -27.47
CA TYR A 838 -16.91 7.71 -26.56
C TYR A 838 -16.48 6.24 -26.64
N ARG A 839 -15.18 6.01 -26.83
CA ARG A 839 -14.48 4.73 -26.79
C ARG A 839 -13.91 4.50 -25.38
N HIS A 840 -14.37 3.45 -24.69
CA HIS A 840 -13.81 3.07 -23.39
C HIS A 840 -12.36 2.57 -23.54
N PRO A 841 -11.39 3.02 -22.71
CA PRO A 841 -9.97 2.66 -22.87
C PRO A 841 -9.72 1.14 -22.84
N GLU A 842 -10.15 0.45 -21.78
CA GLU A 842 -9.88 -0.99 -21.62
C GLU A 842 -10.86 -1.91 -22.36
N LEU A 843 -12.17 -1.78 -22.06
CA LEU A 843 -13.21 -2.63 -22.62
C LEU A 843 -13.45 -2.33 -24.10
N PRO A 844 -13.75 -3.32 -24.97
CA PRO A 844 -14.05 -3.12 -26.40
C PRO A 844 -15.47 -2.58 -26.61
N VAL A 845 -15.73 -1.38 -26.10
CA VAL A 845 -17.03 -0.72 -26.07
C VAL A 845 -16.93 0.67 -26.70
N VAL A 846 -17.85 0.96 -27.62
CA VAL A 846 -18.19 2.32 -28.03
C VAL A 846 -19.55 2.69 -27.43
N ILE A 847 -19.63 3.93 -26.95
CA ILE A 847 -20.80 4.57 -26.36
C ILE A 847 -21.24 5.68 -27.31
N THR A 848 -22.55 5.81 -27.56
CA THR A 848 -23.13 6.91 -28.34
C THR A 848 -24.28 7.57 -27.60
N GLY A 849 -24.28 8.90 -27.51
CA GLY A 849 -25.34 9.72 -26.93
C GLY A 849 -26.08 10.54 -28.00
N SER A 850 -27.38 10.75 -27.83
CA SER A 850 -28.24 11.36 -28.85
C SER A 850 -29.33 12.25 -28.26
N HIS A 851 -29.80 13.20 -29.06
CA HIS A 851 -30.97 14.03 -28.74
C HIS A 851 -32.28 13.21 -28.67
N ASP A 852 -32.27 11.92 -29.04
CA ASP A 852 -33.38 10.99 -28.74
C ASP A 852 -33.52 10.66 -27.24
N GLY A 853 -32.65 11.20 -26.38
CA GLY A 853 -32.65 10.99 -24.94
C GLY A 853 -32.08 9.63 -24.51
N THR A 854 -31.45 8.89 -25.43
CA THR A 854 -30.86 7.58 -25.15
C THR A 854 -29.33 7.59 -25.25
N VAL A 855 -28.70 6.72 -24.46
CA VAL A 855 -27.28 6.36 -24.57
C VAL A 855 -27.22 4.88 -24.95
N ARG A 856 -26.35 4.51 -25.89
CA ARG A 856 -26.23 3.14 -26.42
C ARG A 856 -24.81 2.63 -26.32
N PHE A 857 -24.67 1.34 -26.05
CA PHE A 857 -23.39 0.65 -25.85
C PHE A 857 -23.20 -0.44 -26.92
N LYS A 858 -22.03 -0.47 -27.56
CA LYS A 858 -21.67 -1.45 -28.60
C LYS A 858 -20.44 -2.26 -28.15
N ILE A 859 -20.68 -3.46 -27.62
CA ILE A 859 -19.67 -4.36 -27.00
C ILE A 859 -19.00 -5.30 -28.04
N ARG A 860 -19.08 -4.95 -29.34
CA ARG A 860 -18.36 -5.60 -30.45
C ARG A 860 -18.10 -4.58 -31.54
N LEU A 861 -16.83 -4.19 -31.64
CA LEU A 861 -16.20 -3.79 -32.90
C LEU A 861 -15.80 -5.07 -33.66
N LEU A 862 -15.55 -4.95 -34.97
CA LEU A 862 -15.17 -6.06 -35.85
C LEU A 862 -13.68 -6.08 -36.14
#